data_AF-A0A524IXN7-F1
#
_entry.id   AF-A0A524IXN7-F1
#
_cell.length_a   1.000
_cell.length_b   1.000
_cell.length_c   1.000
_cell.angle_alpha   90.00
_cell.angle_beta   90.00
_cell.angle_gamma   90.00
#
_symmetry.space_group_name_H-M   'P 1'
#
loop_
_entity.id
_entity.type
_entity.pdbx_description
1 polymer ?
#
loop_
_entity_poly.entity_id
_entity_poly.type
_entity_poly.pdbx_seq_one_letter_code
_entity_poly.pdbx_strand_id
1 'polypeptide(L)'
;MEDSRAGCCCWCARTGDYAAWSTIQGGDAMNLSWSDRHGPLWAAALIGQLAACGGVTPAPSAGPVPPGVIESVLPPIPSVRGAVQLHVEYPDSLQRITVSDSNFVFGSAGTGDATLIINGQFVDVNPNGSFLAFLPVPKAEAGDTTSYLLIARRGGEIDTLRHPFLLPELSYEGEPGTAWIDPESLYDQPIRWAVPGELLEFVVRATPLAEVWLDAGSERYSMTETEAAGVYQFATEAESFYRIACAPEDCTWSTEADSLRLGVRAIATDSTARGTIIAPLRILDPSDLPTAMLREPDEPAGGADGLINARPSLFGPYRWLLANGTRVTLDGRLGDRWRIRLAPGLEAWVLAEDLEVLPSGSRPPRSNIGDLRFEVLPDRLVMHASLAAALPISVTEPDDHTLELTLFGATGITNRIREGAGGRLIDRVEWEQLPGERYRLRIHFVERVWGYRSSWSFDPTGSALLRFEIRRPPMIDAASPLRGRRIAIDPGHPGAGAHGPTGYYEGDANLAIGRILARLAREAGAVPVLIRDDTLPLGLYERTQRAIEAEADVFVSIHNNALPDGVQPVGREGTSAYHYHPHSHALAVAIQHGMLSSLHLRDLGVFWGDLAVTRMSWMPAVLAEGAFMMIPSHEEALKTPEFQERYARGVLDGIEEFLRELSSDQRQHP
;
A
#
# COMPACT_ATOMS: atom_id res chain seq x y z
N MET A 1 -1.52 50.84 21.79
CA MET A 1 -0.28 50.66 22.56
C MET A 1 -0.19 49.19 22.88
N GLU A 2 1.00 48.63 22.67
CA GLU A 2 1.44 47.23 22.84
C GLU A 2 0.85 46.58 24.11
N ASP A 3 0.69 45.27 24.27
CA ASP A 3 1.43 44.14 23.74
C ASP A 3 0.61 42.86 24.01
N SER A 4 0.73 41.81 23.19
CA SER A 4 0.09 40.51 23.45
C SER A 4 1.05 39.39 23.11
N ARG A 5 1.52 38.64 24.11
CA ARG A 5 2.09 37.27 23.97
C ARG A 5 2.27 36.56 25.31
N ALA A 6 2.23 35.22 25.21
CA ALA A 6 2.36 34.15 26.22
C ALA A 6 1.05 33.79 26.98
N GLY A 7 0.57 32.53 27.03
CA GLY A 7 1.07 31.26 26.51
C GLY A 7 0.19 30.07 26.96
N CYS A 8 0.56 28.88 26.48
CA CYS A 8 0.22 27.51 26.91
C CYS A 8 -1.13 26.86 26.53
N CYS A 9 -1.03 25.98 25.53
CA CYS A 9 -1.38 24.54 25.50
C CYS A 9 -2.58 24.00 26.30
N CYS A 10 -3.58 23.49 25.55
CA CYS A 10 -4.21 22.18 25.77
C CYS A 10 -5.10 21.85 24.55
N TRP A 11 -4.68 20.91 23.70
CA TRP A 11 -5.55 20.34 22.67
C TRP A 11 -5.68 18.84 22.95
N CYS A 12 -6.81 18.46 23.54
CA CYS A 12 -7.29 17.08 23.52
C CYS A 12 -7.94 16.83 22.16
N ALA A 13 -7.36 15.93 21.38
CA ALA A 13 -7.96 15.34 20.20
C ALA A 13 -9.28 14.63 20.59
N ARG A 14 -10.38 14.99 19.91
CA ARG A 14 -11.60 14.16 19.88
C ARG A 14 -11.49 13.23 18.69
N THR A 15 -11.30 11.96 19.00
CA THR A 15 -11.50 10.82 18.10
C THR A 15 -13.00 10.65 17.84
N GLY A 16 -13.39 10.63 16.57
CA GLY A 16 -14.74 10.29 16.13
C GLY A 16 -14.73 8.93 15.47
N ASP A 17 -15.15 7.92 16.22
CA ASP A 17 -15.33 6.54 15.79
C ASP A 17 -16.49 6.40 14.79
N TYR A 18 -16.26 5.71 13.68
CA TYR A 18 -17.31 5.06 12.89
C TYR A 18 -17.33 3.58 13.29
N ALA A 19 -18.16 3.25 14.27
CA ALA A 19 -18.52 1.87 14.59
C ALA A 19 -19.82 1.50 13.85
N ALA A 20 -19.73 0.43 13.07
CA ALA A 20 -20.85 -0.19 12.38
C ALA A 20 -21.90 -0.70 13.38
N TRP A 21 -23.16 -0.40 13.09
CA TRP A 21 -24.32 -0.90 13.81
C TRP A 21 -24.65 -2.31 13.32
N SER A 22 -24.53 -3.32 14.19
CA SER A 22 -25.18 -4.62 14.01
C SER A 22 -26.37 -4.73 14.97
N THR A 23 -27.53 -4.91 14.38
CA THR A 23 -28.80 -5.29 15.01
C THR A 23 -28.73 -6.71 15.53
N ILE A 24 -29.06 -6.94 16.80
CA ILE A 24 -29.53 -8.24 17.32
C ILE A 24 -30.82 -8.00 18.11
N GLN A 25 -31.92 -8.56 17.59
CA GLN A 25 -33.18 -8.78 18.31
C GLN A 25 -33.27 -10.26 18.73
N GLY A 26 -33.87 -10.49 19.90
CA GLY A 26 -34.33 -11.79 20.40
C GLY A 26 -33.23 -12.56 21.14
N GLY A 27 -33.30 -12.87 22.44
CA GLY A 27 -34.46 -13.17 23.26
C GLY A 27 -34.48 -14.67 23.50
N ASP A 28 -33.89 -15.13 24.61
CA ASP A 28 -34.49 -16.16 25.47
C ASP A 28 -33.74 -16.30 26.79
N ALA A 29 -34.53 -16.47 27.84
CA ALA A 29 -34.14 -16.50 29.23
C ALA A 29 -33.57 -17.88 29.63
N MET A 30 -32.64 -17.90 30.60
CA MET A 30 -32.76 -18.79 31.76
C MET A 30 -31.80 -18.41 32.90
N ASN A 31 -32.38 -18.44 34.10
CA ASN A 31 -31.84 -18.25 35.44
C ASN A 31 -30.43 -18.82 35.72
N LEU A 32 -29.66 -18.15 36.61
CA LEU A 32 -29.32 -18.68 37.94
C LEU A 32 -28.52 -17.70 38.83
N SER A 33 -29.11 -17.45 40.00
CA SER A 33 -28.56 -17.20 41.35
C SER A 33 -27.56 -16.06 41.66
N TRP A 34 -28.07 -15.15 42.50
CA TRP A 34 -27.44 -14.28 43.49
C TRP A 34 -26.33 -14.91 44.37
N SER A 35 -25.31 -14.11 44.72
CA SER A 35 -24.94 -13.84 46.13
C SER A 35 -24.02 -12.60 46.29
N ASP A 36 -24.59 -11.49 46.78
CA ASP A 36 -24.29 -10.89 48.10
C ASP A 36 -22.82 -10.76 48.59
N ARG A 37 -22.30 -9.52 48.69
CA ARG A 37 -22.13 -8.78 49.98
C ARG A 37 -21.13 -7.58 49.94
N HIS A 38 -21.49 -6.58 50.75
CA HIS A 38 -20.69 -5.53 51.42
C HIS A 38 -20.54 -4.13 50.76
N GLY A 39 -21.38 -3.17 51.21
CA GLY A 39 -21.02 -1.75 51.38
C GLY A 39 -20.36 -1.49 52.75
N PRO A 40 -20.40 -0.27 53.37
CA PRO A 40 -21.19 0.91 52.97
C PRO A 40 -20.63 2.33 53.33
N LEU A 41 -21.47 3.38 53.10
CA LEU A 41 -21.54 4.75 53.70
C LEU A 41 -20.55 5.83 53.17
N TRP A 42 -20.96 7.06 52.81
CA TRP A 42 -21.70 8.07 53.60
C TRP A 42 -22.73 8.92 52.80
N ALA A 43 -23.76 9.39 53.51
CA ALA A 43 -24.86 10.32 53.15
C ALA A 43 -24.42 11.81 53.25
N ALA A 44 -25.14 12.91 52.99
CA ALA A 44 -26.54 13.28 52.69
C ALA A 44 -26.52 14.75 52.15
N ALA A 45 -27.29 15.08 51.11
CA ALA A 45 -28.51 15.92 51.09
C ALA A 45 -28.43 17.41 51.48
N LEU A 46 -28.77 18.31 50.54
CA LEU A 46 -29.62 19.49 50.82
C LEU A 46 -30.31 20.01 49.55
N ILE A 47 -31.63 20.20 49.67
CA ILE A 47 -32.59 20.61 48.65
C ILE A 47 -32.84 22.13 48.77
N GLY A 48 -33.01 22.81 47.65
CA GLY A 48 -33.96 23.93 47.54
C GLY A 48 -33.47 25.16 46.77
N GLN A 49 -33.88 25.32 45.52
CA GLN A 49 -34.95 26.27 45.13
C GLN A 49 -35.12 26.33 43.60
N LEU A 50 -36.38 26.42 43.20
CA LEU A 50 -36.91 26.46 41.85
C LEU A 50 -36.85 27.86 41.21
N ALA A 51 -36.92 27.84 39.88
CA ALA A 51 -37.46 28.86 38.97
C ALA A 51 -36.55 30.02 38.54
N ALA A 52 -36.06 29.94 37.29
CA ALA A 52 -36.49 30.81 36.19
C ALA A 52 -35.87 30.32 34.88
N CYS A 53 -36.69 29.74 34.00
CA CYS A 53 -36.32 29.51 32.60
C CYS A 53 -36.27 30.86 31.87
N GLY A 54 -35.06 31.38 31.67
CA GLY A 54 -34.78 32.43 30.68
C GLY A 54 -34.22 31.76 29.44
N GLY A 55 -35.03 31.66 28.38
CA GLY A 55 -34.57 31.18 27.08
C GLY A 55 -33.52 32.13 26.51
N VAL A 56 -32.29 31.66 26.38
CA VAL A 56 -31.27 32.32 25.58
C VAL A 56 -31.48 31.86 24.15
N THR A 57 -31.99 32.76 23.32
CA THR A 57 -31.95 32.61 21.86
C THR A 57 -30.49 32.48 21.42
N PRO A 58 -30.11 31.46 20.65
CA PRO A 58 -28.81 31.45 20.00
C PRO A 58 -28.72 32.69 19.09
N ALA A 59 -27.59 33.39 19.17
CA ALA A 59 -27.25 34.41 18.18
C ALA A 59 -27.36 33.82 16.77
N PRO A 60 -27.84 34.58 15.76
CA PRO A 60 -27.95 34.06 14.41
C PRO A 60 -26.58 33.56 13.97
N SER A 61 -26.52 32.28 13.58
CA SER A 61 -25.36 31.74 12.88
C SER A 61 -25.10 32.67 11.69
N ALA A 62 -23.84 33.10 11.52
CA ALA A 62 -23.43 33.68 10.25
C ALA A 62 -23.90 32.72 9.15
N GLY A 63 -24.81 33.20 8.29
CA GLY A 63 -25.30 32.42 7.16
C GLY A 63 -24.13 31.98 6.28
N PRO A 64 -24.32 30.95 5.44
CA PRO A 64 -23.29 30.55 4.49
C PRO A 64 -22.85 31.79 3.70
N VAL A 65 -21.56 32.10 3.75
CA VAL A 65 -20.94 33.02 2.81
C VAL A 65 -21.30 32.45 1.42
N PRO A 66 -21.93 33.22 0.52
CA PRO A 66 -22.18 32.72 -0.82
C PRO A 66 -20.83 32.30 -1.40
N PRO A 67 -20.71 31.12 -2.03
CA PRO A 67 -19.45 30.75 -2.65
C PRO A 67 -19.12 31.87 -3.64
N GLY A 68 -18.03 32.60 -3.36
CA GLY A 68 -17.35 33.32 -4.41
C GLY A 68 -17.02 32.25 -5.43
N VAL A 69 -17.64 32.34 -6.60
CA VAL A 69 -17.33 31.46 -7.73
C VAL A 69 -15.88 31.77 -8.06
N ILE A 70 -14.96 30.94 -7.56
CA ILE A 70 -13.64 30.84 -8.17
C ILE A 70 -13.95 30.13 -9.50
N GLU A 71 -14.01 30.93 -10.57
CA GLU A 71 -14.13 30.45 -11.94
C GLU A 71 -13.14 29.30 -12.19
N SER A 72 -13.55 28.36 -13.04
CA SER A 72 -12.83 27.11 -13.31
C SER A 72 -11.33 27.32 -13.48
N VAL A 73 -10.57 26.69 -12.59
CA VAL A 73 -9.11 26.77 -12.53
C VAL A 73 -8.41 25.80 -13.50
N LEU A 74 -9.18 24.88 -14.09
CA LEU A 74 -8.74 24.02 -15.18
C LEU A 74 -8.99 24.71 -16.52
N PRO A 75 -8.11 24.51 -17.52
CA PRO A 75 -8.37 25.00 -18.87
C PRO A 75 -9.69 24.43 -19.39
N PRO A 76 -10.47 25.21 -20.17
CA PRO A 76 -11.71 24.70 -20.74
C PRO A 76 -11.39 23.55 -21.71
N ILE A 77 -12.24 22.51 -21.69
CA ILE A 77 -12.17 21.44 -22.67
C ILE A 77 -12.38 22.05 -24.07
N PRO A 78 -11.45 21.89 -25.02
CA PRO A 78 -11.53 22.51 -26.33
C PRO A 78 -12.69 21.92 -27.14
N SER A 79 -13.38 22.74 -27.92
CA SER A 79 -14.45 22.26 -28.81
C SER A 79 -13.87 21.57 -30.05
N VAL A 80 -14.33 20.35 -30.34
CA VAL A 80 -13.98 19.59 -31.54
C VAL A 80 -15.25 19.36 -32.35
N ARG A 81 -15.21 19.72 -33.64
CA ARG A 81 -16.29 19.50 -34.62
C ARG A 81 -15.84 18.50 -35.70
N GLY A 82 -15.57 17.27 -35.27
CA GLY A 82 -15.19 16.15 -36.13
C GLY A 82 -16.39 15.45 -36.78
N ALA A 83 -16.17 14.29 -37.40
CA ALA A 83 -17.27 13.38 -37.72
C ALA A 83 -17.77 12.68 -36.44
N VAL A 84 -19.02 12.23 -36.42
CA VAL A 84 -19.46 11.30 -35.37
C VAL A 84 -18.70 9.99 -35.52
N GLN A 85 -17.85 9.66 -34.54
CA GLN A 85 -17.05 8.44 -34.51
C GLN A 85 -16.90 7.96 -33.07
N LEU A 86 -17.46 6.80 -32.75
CA LEU A 86 -17.38 6.19 -31.43
C LEU A 86 -16.06 5.45 -31.26
N HIS A 87 -15.41 5.72 -30.15
CA HIS A 87 -14.27 4.98 -29.61
C HIS A 87 -14.48 4.79 -28.11
N VAL A 88 -14.24 3.59 -27.61
CA VAL A 88 -14.25 3.28 -26.18
C VAL A 88 -12.81 3.00 -25.78
N GLU A 89 -12.31 3.76 -24.82
CA GLU A 89 -10.97 3.57 -24.26
C GLU A 89 -11.03 2.63 -23.04
N TYR A 90 -12.11 2.67 -22.27
CA TYR A 90 -12.29 1.75 -21.15
C TYR A 90 -13.74 1.28 -21.01
N PRO A 91 -13.98 -0.01 -20.71
CA PRO A 91 -12.97 -1.09 -20.72
C PRO A 91 -12.44 -1.34 -22.14
N ASP A 92 -11.23 -1.86 -22.28
CA ASP A 92 -10.70 -2.31 -23.56
C ASP A 92 -11.61 -3.41 -24.16
N SER A 93 -11.61 -3.54 -25.49
CA SER A 93 -12.40 -4.59 -26.14
C SER A 93 -11.95 -5.98 -25.67
N LEU A 94 -12.90 -6.79 -25.16
CA LEU A 94 -12.67 -8.09 -24.55
C LEU A 94 -11.81 -8.05 -23.27
N GLN A 95 -11.58 -6.87 -22.68
CA GLN A 95 -10.99 -6.78 -21.36
C GLN A 95 -11.93 -7.39 -20.33
N ARG A 96 -11.35 -8.11 -19.36
CA ARG A 96 -12.08 -8.58 -18.18
C ARG A 96 -12.15 -7.48 -17.13
N ILE A 97 -13.36 -7.07 -16.77
CA ILE A 97 -13.60 -6.18 -15.63
C ILE A 97 -13.73 -6.99 -14.34
N THR A 98 -13.57 -6.35 -13.17
CA THR A 98 -13.61 -7.04 -11.87
C THR A 98 -14.95 -6.95 -11.14
N VAL A 99 -15.95 -6.31 -11.75
CA VAL A 99 -17.25 -5.99 -11.14
C VAL A 99 -18.41 -6.38 -12.05
N SER A 100 -19.60 -6.53 -11.49
CA SER A 100 -20.81 -6.89 -12.25
C SER A 100 -22.04 -6.05 -11.94
N ASP A 101 -21.96 -5.16 -10.96
CA ASP A 101 -23.06 -4.29 -10.59
C ASP A 101 -23.07 -3.03 -11.47
N SER A 102 -22.00 -2.26 -11.44
CA SER A 102 -21.84 -1.03 -12.21
C SER A 102 -20.36 -0.80 -12.49
N ASN A 103 -20.05 -0.24 -13.64
CA ASN A 103 -18.69 0.17 -13.96
C ASN A 103 -18.66 1.47 -14.74
N PHE A 104 -17.51 2.13 -14.76
CA PHE A 104 -17.31 3.26 -15.65
C PHE A 104 -17.03 2.81 -17.09
N VAL A 105 -17.50 3.61 -18.04
CA VAL A 105 -17.21 3.50 -19.47
C VAL A 105 -16.82 4.87 -19.97
N PHE A 106 -15.67 4.99 -20.62
CA PHE A 106 -15.21 6.26 -21.16
C PHE A 106 -14.53 6.10 -22.52
N GLY A 107 -14.48 7.20 -23.26
CA GLY A 107 -13.98 7.24 -24.61
C GLY A 107 -14.31 8.54 -25.32
N SER A 108 -14.47 8.49 -26.64
CA SER A 108 -14.79 9.65 -27.48
C SER A 108 -15.88 9.36 -28.51
N ALA A 109 -16.73 10.35 -28.77
CA ALA A 109 -17.71 10.39 -29.86
C ALA A 109 -17.18 11.14 -31.10
N GLY A 110 -15.91 11.57 -31.08
CA GLY A 110 -15.23 12.28 -32.18
C GLY A 110 -15.61 13.76 -32.33
N THR A 111 -16.72 14.19 -31.72
CA THR A 111 -17.22 15.56 -31.78
C THR A 111 -18.06 15.92 -30.55
N GLY A 112 -17.92 17.14 -30.04
CA GLY A 112 -18.72 17.62 -28.90
C GLY A 112 -20.18 17.93 -29.23
N ASP A 113 -20.50 18.08 -30.52
CA ASP A 113 -21.87 18.29 -31.01
C ASP A 113 -22.72 17.00 -31.05
N ALA A 114 -22.18 15.85 -30.65
CA ALA A 114 -22.89 14.58 -30.66
C ALA A 114 -23.75 14.39 -29.40
N THR A 115 -24.95 13.84 -29.57
CA THR A 115 -25.69 13.23 -28.46
C THR A 115 -25.28 11.76 -28.35
N LEU A 116 -24.96 11.29 -27.14
CA LEU A 116 -24.59 9.90 -26.88
C LEU A 116 -25.64 9.19 -26.03
N ILE A 117 -25.98 7.98 -26.43
CA ILE A 117 -26.79 7.04 -25.67
C ILE A 117 -26.00 5.75 -25.49
N ILE A 118 -25.86 5.26 -24.25
CA ILE A 118 -25.27 3.95 -23.93
C ILE A 118 -26.33 3.10 -23.24
N ASN A 119 -26.66 1.94 -23.82
CA ASN A 119 -27.72 1.04 -23.32
C ASN A 119 -29.05 1.73 -23.01
N GLY A 120 -29.42 2.72 -23.84
CA GLY A 120 -30.65 3.50 -23.66
C GLY A 120 -30.55 4.67 -22.67
N GLN A 121 -29.42 4.83 -21.97
CA GLN A 121 -29.17 5.97 -21.07
C GLN A 121 -28.43 7.09 -21.79
N PHE A 122 -28.87 8.34 -21.62
CA PHE A 122 -28.14 9.49 -22.12
C PHE A 122 -26.84 9.69 -21.35
N VAL A 123 -25.76 9.94 -22.08
CA VAL A 123 -24.42 10.22 -21.53
C VAL A 123 -23.96 11.57 -22.04
N ASP A 124 -23.42 12.38 -21.12
CA ASP A 124 -22.88 13.69 -21.45
C ASP A 124 -21.61 13.56 -22.30
N VAL A 125 -21.58 14.32 -23.39
CA VAL A 125 -20.43 14.42 -24.29
C VAL A 125 -19.80 15.80 -24.07
N ASN A 126 -18.51 15.82 -23.74
CA ASN A 126 -17.75 17.03 -23.54
C ASN A 126 -17.45 17.74 -24.87
N PRO A 127 -17.06 19.03 -24.87
CA PRO A 127 -16.81 19.79 -26.10
C PRO A 127 -15.82 19.15 -27.08
N ASN A 128 -14.84 18.38 -26.61
CA ASN A 128 -13.86 17.67 -27.44
C ASN A 128 -14.37 16.32 -27.98
N GLY A 129 -15.60 15.92 -27.64
CA GLY A 129 -16.19 14.62 -27.95
C GLY A 129 -15.95 13.54 -26.90
N SER A 130 -15.11 13.78 -25.88
CA SER A 130 -14.87 12.81 -24.81
C SER A 130 -16.10 12.61 -23.93
N PHE A 131 -16.27 11.41 -23.38
CA PHE A 131 -17.33 11.10 -22.42
C PHE A 131 -16.79 10.20 -21.30
N LEU A 132 -17.46 10.27 -20.15
CA LEU A 132 -17.27 9.37 -19.01
C LEU A 132 -18.66 9.11 -18.42
N ALA A 133 -19.02 7.83 -18.28
CA ALA A 133 -20.27 7.40 -17.67
C ALA A 133 -19.99 6.36 -16.59
N PHE A 134 -20.82 6.31 -15.56
CA PHE A 134 -20.86 5.20 -14.60
C PHE A 134 -22.21 4.52 -14.73
N LEU A 135 -22.23 3.30 -15.26
CA LEU A 135 -23.42 2.62 -15.75
C LEU A 135 -23.55 1.23 -15.14
N PRO A 136 -24.78 0.71 -14.97
CA PRO A 136 -24.98 -0.70 -14.66
C PRO A 136 -24.32 -1.60 -15.70
N VAL A 137 -23.64 -2.65 -15.24
CA VAL A 137 -23.05 -3.64 -16.13
C VAL A 137 -24.17 -4.44 -16.81
N PRO A 138 -24.20 -4.52 -18.15
CA PRO A 138 -25.23 -5.29 -18.87
C PRO A 138 -25.19 -6.77 -18.52
N LYS A 139 -26.36 -7.39 -18.45
CA LYS A 139 -26.48 -8.86 -18.38
C LYS A 139 -26.63 -9.40 -19.79
N ALA A 140 -25.70 -10.23 -20.24
CA ALA A 140 -25.84 -10.94 -21.51
C ALA A 140 -26.91 -12.03 -21.40
N GLU A 141 -27.63 -12.29 -22.49
CA GLU A 141 -28.44 -13.51 -22.61
C GLU A 141 -27.53 -14.74 -22.77
N ALA A 142 -28.02 -15.92 -22.41
CA ALA A 142 -27.23 -17.15 -22.49
C ALA A 142 -26.72 -17.39 -23.92
N GLY A 143 -25.40 -17.36 -24.10
CA GLY A 143 -24.72 -17.55 -25.39
C GLY A 143 -24.25 -16.26 -26.08
N ASP A 144 -24.57 -15.07 -25.54
CA ASP A 144 -24.10 -13.78 -26.06
C ASP A 144 -22.90 -13.23 -25.28
N THR A 145 -22.04 -12.46 -25.95
CA THR A 145 -20.96 -11.71 -25.30
C THR A 145 -21.51 -10.43 -24.67
N THR A 146 -21.22 -10.21 -23.39
CA THR A 146 -21.58 -8.98 -22.69
C THR A 146 -21.01 -7.77 -23.41
N SER A 147 -21.85 -6.78 -23.68
CA SER A 147 -21.46 -5.60 -24.45
C SER A 147 -22.23 -4.34 -24.05
N TYR A 148 -21.57 -3.19 -24.15
CA TYR A 148 -22.23 -1.89 -24.18
C TYR A 148 -22.69 -1.58 -25.61
N LEU A 149 -23.94 -1.13 -25.78
CA LEU A 149 -24.43 -0.59 -27.04
C LEU A 149 -24.40 0.94 -26.97
N LEU A 150 -23.47 1.55 -27.71
CA LEU A 150 -23.29 2.99 -27.83
C LEU A 150 -23.89 3.48 -29.15
N ILE A 151 -24.64 4.58 -29.09
CA ILE A 151 -25.21 5.24 -30.26
C ILE A 151 -24.92 6.73 -30.14
N ALA A 152 -24.07 7.25 -31.03
CA ALA A 152 -23.79 8.68 -31.15
C ALA A 152 -24.53 9.25 -32.36
N ARG A 153 -25.10 10.45 -32.22
CA ARG A 153 -25.83 11.13 -33.31
C ARG A 153 -25.51 12.61 -33.38
N ARG A 154 -25.41 13.14 -34.59
CA ARG A 154 -25.38 14.58 -34.87
C ARG A 154 -26.08 14.88 -36.18
N GLY A 155 -27.25 15.50 -36.12
CA GLY A 155 -28.06 15.74 -37.32
C GLY A 155 -28.41 14.42 -38.02
N GLY A 156 -27.92 14.23 -39.25
CA GLY A 156 -28.08 12.99 -40.02
C GLY A 156 -26.96 11.95 -39.84
N GLU A 157 -25.85 12.30 -39.17
CA GLU A 157 -24.76 11.36 -38.88
C GLU A 157 -25.12 10.50 -37.67
N ILE A 158 -24.90 9.19 -37.80
CA ILE A 158 -25.12 8.21 -36.75
C ILE A 158 -23.94 7.24 -36.78
N ASP A 159 -23.34 7.02 -35.62
CA ASP A 159 -22.43 5.89 -35.40
C ASP A 159 -23.01 5.00 -34.30
N THR A 160 -22.85 3.69 -34.45
CA THR A 160 -23.37 2.68 -33.52
C THR A 160 -22.31 1.63 -33.28
N LEU A 161 -21.90 1.51 -32.03
CA LEU A 161 -20.86 0.59 -31.60
C LEU A 161 -21.42 -0.38 -30.57
N ARG A 162 -21.27 -1.68 -30.84
CA ARG A 162 -21.42 -2.73 -29.82
C ARG A 162 -20.03 -3.06 -29.31
N HIS A 163 -19.74 -2.67 -28.07
CA HIS A 163 -18.42 -2.80 -27.46
C HIS A 163 -18.38 -3.99 -26.50
N PRO A 164 -17.76 -5.12 -26.87
CA PRO A 164 -17.73 -6.32 -26.05
C PRO A 164 -16.67 -6.22 -24.96
N PHE A 165 -16.96 -6.79 -23.80
CA PHE A 165 -16.02 -6.95 -22.69
C PHE A 165 -16.34 -8.26 -21.96
N LEU A 166 -15.42 -8.72 -21.13
CA LEU A 166 -15.60 -9.94 -20.35
C LEU A 166 -16.01 -9.55 -18.92
N LEU A 167 -17.05 -10.21 -18.43
CA LEU A 167 -17.38 -10.17 -17.01
C LEU A 167 -16.29 -10.89 -16.21
N PRO A 168 -16.17 -10.63 -14.89
CA PRO A 168 -15.44 -11.55 -14.02
C PRO A 168 -15.92 -12.97 -14.31
N GLU A 169 -15.00 -13.94 -14.24
CA GLU A 169 -15.39 -15.34 -14.37
C GLU A 169 -16.35 -15.65 -13.23
N LEU A 170 -17.64 -15.80 -13.58
CA LEU A 170 -18.64 -16.33 -12.66
C LEU A 170 -18.30 -17.78 -12.43
N SER A 171 -17.66 -18.01 -11.30
CA SER A 171 -17.28 -19.32 -10.85
C SER A 171 -18.49 -20.23 -10.67
N TYR A 172 -19.62 -19.67 -10.25
CA TYR A 172 -20.84 -20.42 -10.04
C TYR A 172 -21.57 -20.71 -11.36
N GLU A 173 -21.36 -21.92 -11.91
CA GLU A 173 -22.14 -22.46 -13.03
C GLU A 173 -23.43 -23.21 -12.60
N GLY A 174 -23.82 -23.12 -11.33
CA GLY A 174 -24.93 -23.91 -10.78
C GLY A 174 -26.34 -23.36 -11.08
N GLU A 175 -27.31 -24.25 -11.25
CA GLU A 175 -28.73 -23.89 -11.24
C GLU A 175 -29.13 -23.35 -9.85
N PRO A 176 -29.88 -22.24 -9.72
CA PRO A 176 -30.31 -21.69 -8.44
C PRO A 176 -30.92 -22.75 -7.51
N GLY A 177 -30.42 -22.84 -6.28
CA GLY A 177 -30.84 -23.84 -5.30
C GLY A 177 -30.21 -25.23 -5.47
N THR A 178 -29.32 -25.42 -6.45
CA THR A 178 -28.52 -26.65 -6.58
C THR A 178 -27.19 -26.50 -5.87
N ALA A 179 -26.82 -27.50 -5.06
CA ALA A 179 -25.50 -27.56 -4.44
C ALA A 179 -24.43 -27.81 -5.51
N TRP A 180 -23.36 -27.03 -5.44
CA TRP A 180 -22.22 -27.09 -6.33
C TRP A 180 -20.96 -26.79 -5.51
N ILE A 181 -19.86 -27.43 -5.91
CA ILE A 181 -18.52 -27.17 -5.39
C ILE A 181 -17.64 -26.98 -6.61
N ASP A 182 -16.85 -25.92 -6.59
CA ASP A 182 -15.87 -25.63 -7.62
C ASP A 182 -14.75 -26.68 -7.65
N PRO A 183 -14.59 -27.45 -8.74
CA PRO A 183 -13.51 -28.42 -8.88
C PRO A 183 -12.11 -27.81 -8.77
N GLU A 184 -11.88 -26.58 -9.23
CA GLU A 184 -10.55 -25.95 -9.17
C GLU A 184 -10.12 -25.71 -7.72
N SER A 185 -11.06 -25.28 -6.87
CA SER A 185 -10.85 -25.14 -5.43
C SER A 185 -10.58 -26.47 -4.70
N LEU A 186 -10.77 -27.63 -5.34
CA LEU A 186 -10.49 -28.95 -4.75
C LEU A 186 -9.12 -29.52 -5.14
N TYR A 187 -8.66 -29.28 -6.37
CA TYR A 187 -7.48 -29.94 -6.93
C TYR A 187 -6.26 -29.02 -7.09
N ASP A 188 -6.45 -27.70 -7.26
CA ASP A 188 -5.34 -26.75 -7.42
C ASP A 188 -4.89 -26.15 -6.09
N GLN A 189 -4.73 -27.02 -5.08
CA GLN A 189 -4.28 -26.59 -3.77
C GLN A 189 -2.76 -26.34 -3.80
N PRO A 190 -2.29 -25.17 -3.33
CA PRO A 190 -0.88 -24.85 -3.33
C PRO A 190 -0.07 -25.81 -2.45
N ILE A 191 1.19 -26.06 -2.84
CA ILE A 191 2.13 -26.82 -2.02
C ILE A 191 2.20 -26.21 -0.62
N ARG A 192 1.98 -27.03 0.41
CA ARG A 192 1.92 -26.58 1.79
C ARG A 192 2.99 -27.24 2.65
N TRP A 193 3.80 -26.43 3.31
CA TRP A 193 4.71 -26.89 4.35
C TRP A 193 4.27 -26.23 5.66
N ALA A 194 4.22 -27.00 6.74
CA ALA A 194 3.71 -26.55 8.03
C ALA A 194 4.43 -27.23 9.19
N VAL A 195 4.31 -26.68 10.39
CA VAL A 195 4.78 -27.34 11.63
C VAL A 195 3.63 -28.06 12.34
N PRO A 196 3.90 -29.05 13.22
CA PRO A 196 2.86 -29.70 14.02
C PRO A 196 2.03 -28.68 14.82
N GLY A 197 0.70 -28.90 14.90
CA GLY A 197 -0.23 -28.01 15.60
C GLY A 197 -0.58 -26.71 14.88
N GLU A 198 0.01 -26.42 13.72
CA GLU A 198 -0.32 -25.24 12.93
C GLU A 198 -1.73 -25.35 12.34
N LEU A 199 -2.59 -24.35 12.52
CA LEU A 199 -3.89 -24.35 11.88
C LEU A 199 -3.75 -24.10 10.37
N LEU A 200 -4.05 -25.12 9.57
CA LEU A 200 -4.06 -25.05 8.11
C LEU A 200 -5.40 -24.53 7.63
N GLU A 201 -5.40 -23.38 6.97
CA GLU A 201 -6.59 -22.85 6.31
C GLU A 201 -6.85 -23.57 4.98
N PHE A 202 -8.05 -24.14 4.87
CA PHE A 202 -8.62 -24.69 3.65
C PHE A 202 -9.76 -23.80 3.18
N VAL A 203 -9.73 -23.49 1.89
CA VAL A 203 -10.73 -22.64 1.24
C VAL A 203 -11.34 -23.42 0.09
N VAL A 204 -12.67 -23.48 0.06
CA VAL A 204 -13.44 -24.08 -1.03
C VAL A 204 -14.43 -23.06 -1.54
N ARG A 205 -14.65 -23.02 -2.84
CA ARG A 205 -15.70 -22.23 -3.45
C ARG A 205 -16.90 -23.13 -3.72
N ALA A 206 -18.08 -22.73 -3.23
CA ALA A 206 -19.30 -23.52 -3.34
C ALA A 206 -20.53 -22.62 -3.49
N THR A 207 -21.71 -23.22 -3.70
CA THR A 207 -22.98 -22.48 -3.80
C THR A 207 -23.13 -21.49 -2.63
N PRO A 208 -23.48 -20.22 -2.89
CA PRO A 208 -23.78 -19.26 -1.82
C PRO A 208 -24.87 -19.72 -0.86
N LEU A 209 -24.73 -19.40 0.43
CA LEU A 209 -25.63 -19.76 1.53
C LEU A 209 -25.84 -21.27 1.74
N ALA A 210 -24.96 -22.11 1.20
CA ALA A 210 -24.96 -23.54 1.42
C ALA A 210 -24.38 -23.91 2.79
N GLU A 211 -24.86 -25.01 3.36
CA GLU A 211 -24.16 -25.63 4.49
C GLU A 211 -22.98 -26.44 3.94
N VAL A 212 -21.77 -25.94 4.16
CA VAL A 212 -20.54 -26.60 3.70
C VAL A 212 -19.81 -27.23 4.87
N TRP A 213 -19.38 -28.47 4.67
CA TRP A 213 -18.68 -29.25 5.67
C TRP A 213 -17.42 -29.89 5.10
N LEU A 214 -16.37 -29.88 5.91
CA LEU A 214 -15.15 -30.64 5.71
C LEU A 214 -15.27 -31.97 6.45
N ASP A 215 -15.23 -33.07 5.72
CA ASP A 215 -15.23 -34.44 6.23
C ASP A 215 -13.77 -34.92 6.34
N ALA A 216 -13.25 -35.06 7.56
CA ALA A 216 -11.89 -35.56 7.84
C ALA A 216 -11.96 -36.84 8.67
N GLY A 217 -11.89 -37.99 7.99
CA GLY A 217 -12.06 -39.30 8.63
C GLY A 217 -13.50 -39.49 9.15
N SER A 218 -13.66 -39.73 10.46
CA SER A 218 -14.97 -39.85 11.13
C SER A 218 -15.52 -38.52 11.64
N GLU A 219 -14.67 -37.50 11.72
CA GLU A 219 -15.04 -36.18 12.21
C GLU A 219 -15.54 -35.30 11.06
N ARG A 220 -16.44 -34.38 11.41
CA ARG A 220 -17.01 -33.43 10.48
C ARG A 220 -16.94 -32.03 11.07
N TYR A 221 -16.44 -31.10 10.27
CA TYR A 221 -16.28 -29.72 10.66
C TYR A 221 -17.07 -28.80 9.73
N SER A 222 -17.80 -27.84 10.31
CA SER A 222 -18.54 -26.84 9.53
C SER A 222 -17.56 -25.81 8.99
N MET A 223 -17.70 -25.47 7.70
CA MET A 223 -16.95 -24.39 7.08
C MET A 223 -17.77 -23.10 7.13
N THR A 224 -17.09 -21.97 7.36
CA THR A 224 -17.74 -20.65 7.44
C THR A 224 -17.72 -19.99 6.08
N GLU A 225 -18.88 -19.58 5.59
CA GLU A 225 -19.00 -18.73 4.40
C GLU A 225 -18.40 -17.36 4.68
N THR A 226 -17.56 -16.90 3.76
CA THR A 226 -16.93 -15.59 3.77
C THR A 226 -17.08 -14.98 2.39
N GLU A 227 -17.41 -13.70 2.36
CA GLU A 227 -17.23 -12.88 1.16
C GLU A 227 -15.73 -12.62 0.98
N ALA A 228 -15.28 -12.39 -0.26
CA ALA A 228 -13.89 -12.03 -0.55
C ALA A 228 -13.51 -10.73 0.19
N ALA A 229 -12.84 -10.83 1.33
CA ALA A 229 -12.34 -9.68 2.08
C ALA A 229 -10.82 -9.60 1.95
N GLY A 230 -10.34 -8.66 1.13
CA GLY A 230 -8.93 -8.32 0.97
C GLY A 230 -8.75 -6.83 0.67
N VAL A 231 -7.69 -6.23 1.23
CA VAL A 231 -7.43 -4.77 1.29
C VAL A 231 -7.29 -4.07 -0.09
N TYR A 232 -7.39 -4.79 -1.21
CA TYR A 232 -7.44 -4.22 -2.56
C TYR A 232 -8.38 -4.96 -3.54
N GLN A 233 -9.31 -5.80 -3.07
CA GLN A 233 -10.23 -6.51 -3.97
C GLN A 233 -11.54 -5.75 -4.16
N PHE A 234 -11.61 -5.01 -5.28
CA PHE A 234 -12.85 -4.50 -5.90
C PHE A 234 -13.55 -5.61 -6.69
N ALA A 235 -13.71 -6.79 -6.09
CA ALA A 235 -14.53 -7.86 -6.64
C ALA A 235 -15.92 -7.75 -6.02
N THR A 236 -16.87 -7.11 -6.71
CA THR A 236 -18.27 -6.96 -6.27
C THR A 236 -19.18 -8.07 -6.78
N GLU A 237 -18.67 -9.30 -6.88
CA GLU A 237 -19.51 -10.48 -6.98
C GLU A 237 -19.26 -11.42 -5.82
N ALA A 238 -20.38 -11.87 -5.24
CA ALA A 238 -20.46 -12.79 -4.12
C ALA A 238 -19.90 -14.17 -4.51
N GLU A 239 -18.58 -14.28 -4.54
CA GLU A 239 -17.93 -15.57 -4.39
C GLU A 239 -18.02 -15.98 -2.93
N SER A 240 -18.85 -16.99 -2.68
CA SER A 240 -18.97 -17.61 -1.36
C SER A 240 -17.81 -18.56 -1.14
N PHE A 241 -16.78 -18.05 -0.47
CA PHE A 241 -15.65 -18.83 -0.02
C PHE A 241 -15.95 -19.45 1.33
N TYR A 242 -15.92 -20.77 1.40
CA TYR A 242 -16.06 -21.51 2.64
C TYR A 242 -14.68 -21.80 3.20
N ARG A 243 -14.45 -21.36 4.44
CA ARG A 243 -13.15 -21.45 5.10
C ARG A 243 -13.25 -22.31 6.35
N ILE A 244 -12.19 -23.06 6.60
CA ILE A 244 -11.96 -23.73 7.87
C ILE A 244 -10.46 -23.78 8.14
N ALA A 245 -10.08 -23.66 9.41
CA ALA A 245 -8.72 -23.91 9.84
C ALA A 245 -8.71 -25.13 10.78
N CYS A 246 -7.83 -26.09 10.53
CA CYS A 246 -7.62 -27.24 11.40
C CYS A 246 -6.14 -27.63 11.46
N ALA A 247 -5.70 -28.18 12.59
CA ALA A 247 -4.35 -28.69 12.73
C ALA A 247 -4.17 -29.93 11.83
N PRO A 248 -2.95 -30.20 11.30
CA PRO A 248 -2.68 -31.37 10.48
C PRO A 248 -3.16 -32.65 11.16
N GLU A 249 -2.83 -32.82 12.43
CA GLU A 249 -3.21 -33.98 13.24
C GLU A 249 -4.74 -34.19 13.34
N ASP A 250 -5.53 -33.13 13.42
CA ASP A 250 -6.99 -33.17 13.57
C ASP A 250 -7.72 -33.39 12.23
N CYS A 251 -7.00 -33.19 11.12
CA CYS A 251 -7.51 -33.28 9.76
C CYS A 251 -6.88 -34.42 8.93
N THR A 252 -6.09 -35.31 9.53
CA THR A 252 -5.40 -36.37 8.76
C THR A 252 -6.26 -37.62 8.51
N TRP A 253 -6.35 -38.04 7.24
CA TRP A 253 -6.58 -39.43 6.86
C TRP A 253 -5.60 -39.83 5.74
N SER A 254 -4.92 -40.97 5.94
CA SER A 254 -3.88 -41.56 5.07
C SER A 254 -2.69 -40.64 4.75
N THR A 255 -1.58 -40.80 5.48
CA THR A 255 -0.26 -40.26 5.10
C THR A 255 0.39 -41.08 3.97
N GLU A 256 -0.39 -41.65 3.05
CA GLU A 256 0.17 -42.20 1.83
C GLU A 256 0.61 -41.04 0.94
N ALA A 257 1.92 -40.80 0.92
CA ALA A 257 2.63 -39.90 0.01
C ALA A 257 2.25 -38.41 0.11
N ASP A 258 2.95 -37.67 0.98
CA ASP A 258 3.18 -36.21 0.90
C ASP A 258 1.96 -35.32 0.55
N SER A 259 0.73 -35.77 0.84
CA SER A 259 -0.51 -35.11 0.46
C SER A 259 -1.65 -35.42 1.43
N LEU A 260 -2.55 -34.46 1.58
CA LEU A 260 -3.74 -34.53 2.40
C LEU A 260 -4.97 -34.75 1.52
N ARG A 261 -5.86 -35.66 1.92
CA ARG A 261 -7.13 -35.93 1.23
C ARG A 261 -8.31 -35.65 2.17
N LEU A 262 -9.07 -34.60 1.91
CA LEU A 262 -10.22 -34.18 2.74
C LEU A 262 -11.51 -34.23 1.95
N GLY A 263 -12.55 -34.89 2.47
CA GLY A 263 -13.87 -34.84 1.84
C GLY A 263 -14.50 -33.46 2.04
N VAL A 264 -15.21 -32.97 1.04
CA VAL A 264 -16.00 -31.74 1.15
C VAL A 264 -17.42 -32.04 0.71
N ARG A 265 -18.40 -31.48 1.42
CA ARG A 265 -19.80 -31.54 1.03
C ARG A 265 -20.43 -30.16 1.15
N ALA A 266 -21.20 -29.77 0.13
CA ALA A 266 -22.03 -28.58 0.14
C ALA A 266 -23.49 -29.00 0.04
N ILE A 267 -24.35 -28.44 0.88
CA ILE A 267 -25.78 -28.72 0.91
C ILE A 267 -26.52 -27.40 0.67
N ALA A 268 -27.26 -27.34 -0.43
CA ALA A 268 -28.13 -26.21 -0.76
C ALA A 268 -29.53 -26.79 -0.94
N THR A 269 -30.50 -26.27 -0.19
CA THR A 269 -31.89 -26.75 -0.14
C THR A 269 -32.00 -28.28 0.05
N ASP A 270 -32.36 -29.05 -0.97
CA ASP A 270 -32.46 -30.51 -0.99
C ASP A 270 -31.36 -31.20 -1.83
N SER A 271 -30.44 -30.41 -2.38
CA SER A 271 -29.32 -30.88 -3.19
C SER A 271 -28.03 -31.00 -2.36
N THR A 272 -27.16 -31.96 -2.71
CA THR A 272 -25.85 -32.14 -2.07
C THR A 272 -24.76 -32.39 -3.10
N ALA A 273 -23.77 -31.51 -3.16
CA ALA A 273 -22.53 -31.71 -3.90
C ALA A 273 -21.45 -32.28 -2.98
N ARG A 274 -20.54 -33.09 -3.55
CA ARG A 274 -19.40 -33.67 -2.85
C ARG A 274 -18.13 -33.53 -3.67
N GLY A 275 -17.03 -33.31 -2.98
CA GLY A 275 -15.69 -33.14 -3.53
C GLY A 275 -14.63 -33.76 -2.63
N THR A 276 -13.38 -33.76 -3.09
CA THR A 276 -12.24 -34.14 -2.26
C THR A 276 -11.11 -33.16 -2.51
N ILE A 277 -10.69 -32.44 -1.47
CA ILE A 277 -9.48 -31.61 -1.51
C ILE A 277 -8.29 -32.55 -1.53
N ILE A 278 -7.39 -32.36 -2.50
CA ILE A 278 -6.08 -33.02 -2.54
C ILE A 278 -5.03 -31.93 -2.43
N ALA A 279 -4.38 -31.82 -1.27
CA ALA A 279 -3.40 -30.78 -1.01
C ALA A 279 -2.01 -31.38 -0.73
N PRO A 280 -0.96 -31.06 -1.50
CA PRO A 280 0.40 -31.47 -1.17
C PRO A 280 0.79 -30.89 0.20
N LEU A 281 1.14 -31.74 1.15
CA LEU A 281 1.42 -31.34 2.53
C LEU A 281 2.71 -32.00 3.03
N ARG A 282 3.62 -31.16 3.52
CA ARG A 282 4.81 -31.58 4.25
C ARG A 282 4.81 -31.01 5.67
N ILE A 283 4.84 -31.89 6.66
CA ILE A 283 5.03 -31.49 8.06
C ILE A 283 6.53 -31.44 8.35
N LEU A 284 6.99 -30.27 8.82
CA LEU A 284 8.36 -30.00 9.19
C LEU A 284 8.63 -30.44 10.63
N ASP A 285 9.80 -31.03 10.88
CA ASP A 285 10.27 -31.30 12.24
C ASP A 285 10.71 -29.96 12.89
N PRO A 286 10.05 -29.50 13.97
CA PRO A 286 10.44 -28.25 14.64
C PRO A 286 11.86 -28.25 15.19
N SER A 287 12.48 -29.41 15.36
CA SER A 287 13.85 -29.56 15.84
C SER A 287 14.92 -29.49 14.74
N ASP A 288 14.52 -29.63 13.46
CA ASP A 288 15.40 -29.57 12.29
C ASP A 288 14.75 -28.78 11.15
N LEU A 289 14.48 -27.50 11.42
CA LEU A 289 13.88 -26.61 10.43
C LEU A 289 14.87 -26.23 9.34
N PRO A 290 14.45 -26.21 8.06
CA PRO A 290 15.29 -25.75 6.96
C PRO A 290 15.77 -24.31 7.18
N THR A 291 16.96 -24.01 6.69
CA THR A 291 17.47 -22.64 6.64
C THR A 291 17.66 -22.20 5.21
N ALA A 292 17.47 -20.93 4.93
CA ALA A 292 17.73 -20.34 3.63
C ALA A 292 18.58 -19.08 3.76
N MET A 293 19.14 -18.67 2.63
CA MET A 293 19.75 -17.37 2.45
C MET A 293 18.90 -16.57 1.47
N LEU A 294 18.53 -15.37 1.86
CA LEU A 294 17.81 -14.42 1.01
C LEU A 294 18.75 -13.92 -0.09
N ARG A 295 18.27 -13.91 -1.32
CA ARG A 295 19.03 -13.50 -2.51
C ARG A 295 18.13 -12.81 -3.51
N GLU A 296 18.61 -11.73 -4.10
CA GLU A 296 17.97 -11.20 -5.30
C GLU A 296 18.34 -12.08 -6.51
N PRO A 297 17.37 -12.43 -7.36
CA PRO A 297 17.59 -13.38 -8.47
C PRO A 297 18.61 -12.91 -9.51
N ASP A 298 18.87 -11.60 -9.66
CA ASP A 298 19.69 -11.04 -10.75
C ASP A 298 20.89 -10.16 -10.30
N GLU A 299 21.16 -10.00 -8.99
CA GLU A 299 22.34 -9.25 -8.52
C GLU A 299 23.33 -10.11 -7.72
N PRO A 300 24.65 -10.00 -7.98
CA PRO A 300 25.65 -10.52 -7.08
C PRO A 300 25.50 -9.83 -5.71
N ALA A 301 25.61 -10.59 -4.62
CA ALA A 301 25.46 -10.10 -3.25
C ALA A 301 26.23 -8.78 -3.03
N GLY A 302 25.52 -7.64 -3.03
CA GLY A 302 26.09 -6.32 -2.75
C GLY A 302 25.79 -5.15 -3.70
N GLY A 303 24.78 -5.19 -4.59
CA GLY A 303 24.31 -4.00 -5.31
C GLY A 303 23.12 -3.30 -4.65
N ALA A 304 22.77 -2.12 -5.14
CA ALA A 304 22.77 -0.89 -4.34
C ALA A 304 21.50 -0.53 -3.54
N ASP A 305 20.52 -1.43 -3.46
CA ASP A 305 19.66 -1.46 -2.25
C ASP A 305 19.62 -2.88 -1.67
N GLY A 306 19.59 -3.92 -2.52
CA GLY A 306 19.78 -5.31 -2.10
C GLY A 306 18.81 -5.74 -1.01
N LEU A 307 17.55 -5.29 -1.08
CA LEU A 307 16.54 -5.50 -0.04
C LEU A 307 15.47 -6.48 -0.53
N ILE A 308 15.32 -7.59 0.19
CA ILE A 308 14.24 -8.54 0.02
C ILE A 308 13.04 -8.11 0.85
N ASN A 309 11.91 -7.93 0.18
CA ASN A 309 10.68 -7.44 0.81
C ASN A 309 9.87 -8.60 1.42
N ALA A 310 9.67 -8.57 2.74
CA ALA A 310 8.86 -9.55 3.46
C ALA A 310 7.58 -8.93 4.05
N ARG A 311 6.53 -9.75 4.13
CA ARG A 311 5.16 -9.36 4.52
C ARG A 311 4.71 -10.06 5.80
N PRO A 312 3.85 -9.45 6.64
CA PRO A 312 3.33 -10.10 7.85
C PRO A 312 2.33 -11.22 7.53
N SER A 313 1.69 -11.17 6.36
CA SER A 313 0.80 -12.19 5.84
C SER A 313 0.96 -12.29 4.33
N LEU A 314 0.42 -13.35 3.73
CA LEU A 314 0.54 -13.63 2.29
C LEU A 314 0.07 -12.45 1.41
N PHE A 315 -1.01 -11.79 1.82
CA PHE A 315 -1.64 -10.67 1.11
C PHE A 315 -1.49 -9.33 1.84
N GLY A 316 -0.68 -9.28 2.89
CA GLY A 316 -0.41 -8.06 3.64
C GLY A 316 0.60 -7.14 2.93
N PRO A 317 0.76 -5.90 3.42
CA PRO A 317 1.77 -4.99 2.90
C PRO A 317 3.18 -5.48 3.23
N TYR A 318 4.17 -5.06 2.45
CA TYR A 318 5.56 -5.25 2.81
C TYR A 318 5.91 -4.43 4.04
N ARG A 319 6.62 -5.06 4.98
CA ARG A 319 6.99 -4.44 6.27
C ARG A 319 8.46 -4.60 6.62
N TRP A 320 9.06 -5.74 6.27
CA TRP A 320 10.50 -5.96 6.50
C TRP A 320 11.25 -5.85 5.19
N LEU A 321 12.27 -4.99 5.18
CA LEU A 321 13.18 -4.81 4.07
C LEU A 321 14.50 -5.48 4.49
N LEU A 322 14.72 -6.71 4.06
CA LEU A 322 15.80 -7.58 4.55
C LEU A 322 16.99 -7.54 3.61
N ALA A 323 18.18 -7.21 4.12
CA ALA A 323 19.38 -7.13 3.28
C ALA A 323 19.73 -8.49 2.61
N ASN A 324 20.20 -8.43 1.37
CA ASN A 324 20.66 -9.55 0.57
C ASN A 324 21.78 -10.32 1.31
N GLY A 325 21.74 -11.64 1.26
CA GLY A 325 22.61 -12.53 2.03
C GLY A 325 22.15 -12.79 3.47
N THR A 326 21.04 -12.18 3.91
CA THR A 326 20.42 -12.51 5.21
C THR A 326 20.06 -13.98 5.28
N ARG A 327 20.42 -14.65 6.38
CA ARG A 327 20.03 -16.03 6.63
C ARG A 327 18.74 -16.06 7.46
N VAL A 328 17.86 -16.99 7.13
CA VAL A 328 16.55 -17.17 7.77
C VAL A 328 16.28 -18.64 8.06
N THR A 329 15.47 -18.91 9.07
CA THR A 329 14.87 -20.24 9.29
C THR A 329 13.50 -20.28 8.63
N LEU A 330 13.20 -21.36 7.92
CA LEU A 330 11.93 -21.60 7.26
C LEU A 330 11.06 -22.51 8.11
N ASP A 331 9.81 -22.14 8.34
CA ASP A 331 8.87 -22.97 9.10
C ASP A 331 7.50 -23.12 8.46
N GLY A 332 7.35 -22.66 7.21
CA GLY A 332 6.15 -22.89 6.43
C GLY A 332 6.34 -22.52 4.96
N ARG A 333 5.44 -23.01 4.12
CA ARG A 333 5.38 -22.67 2.69
C ARG A 333 3.95 -22.74 2.22
N LEU A 334 3.55 -21.80 1.38
CA LEU A 334 2.31 -21.85 0.62
C LEU A 334 2.60 -21.44 -0.83
N GLY A 335 2.58 -22.41 -1.74
CA GLY A 335 2.84 -22.18 -3.16
C GLY A 335 4.25 -21.64 -3.41
N ASP A 336 4.33 -20.43 -3.97
CA ASP A 336 5.54 -19.67 -4.26
C ASP A 336 6.02 -18.80 -3.08
N ARG A 337 5.38 -18.89 -1.92
CA ARG A 337 5.73 -18.11 -0.72
C ARG A 337 6.29 -18.99 0.38
N TRP A 338 7.40 -18.58 0.96
CA TRP A 338 7.96 -19.19 2.17
C TRP A 338 7.66 -18.33 3.38
N ARG A 339 7.36 -19.01 4.50
CA ARG A 339 7.29 -18.39 5.81
C ARG A 339 8.65 -18.49 6.48
N ILE A 340 9.20 -17.33 6.80
CA ILE A 340 10.44 -17.17 7.56
C ILE A 340 10.11 -16.88 9.02
N ARG A 341 10.83 -17.53 9.92
CA ARG A 341 10.73 -17.27 11.36
C ARG A 341 11.71 -16.17 11.74
N LEU A 342 11.18 -15.01 12.14
CA LEU A 342 11.98 -13.89 12.67
C LEU A 342 12.25 -14.09 14.16
N ALA A 343 11.23 -14.43 14.94
CA ALA A 343 11.34 -14.78 16.35
C ALA A 343 10.22 -15.75 16.74
N PRO A 344 10.25 -16.38 17.93
CA PRO A 344 9.11 -17.15 18.40
C PRO A 344 7.81 -16.32 18.38
N GLY A 345 6.81 -16.77 17.61
CA GLY A 345 5.53 -16.07 17.43
C GLY A 345 5.60 -14.83 16.51
N LEU A 346 6.70 -14.63 15.78
CA LEU A 346 6.85 -13.57 14.80
C LEU A 346 7.41 -14.12 13.50
N GLU A 347 6.57 -14.08 12.48
CA GLU A 347 6.82 -14.65 11.16
C GLU A 347 6.72 -13.58 10.08
N ALA A 348 7.33 -13.85 8.92
CA ALA A 348 7.13 -13.05 7.73
C ALA A 348 7.10 -13.97 6.50
N TRP A 349 6.57 -13.47 5.39
CA TRP A 349 6.45 -14.18 4.13
C TRP A 349 7.29 -13.52 3.05
N VAL A 350 8.06 -14.34 2.33
CA VAL A 350 8.94 -13.95 1.22
C VAL A 350 8.66 -14.81 -0.01
N LEU A 351 9.02 -14.33 -1.21
CA LEU A 351 8.92 -15.12 -2.43
C LEU A 351 9.96 -16.25 -2.43
N ALA A 352 9.63 -17.35 -3.11
CA ALA A 352 10.53 -18.47 -3.31
C ALA A 352 11.70 -18.15 -4.24
N GLU A 353 11.51 -17.22 -5.19
CA GLU A 353 12.60 -16.72 -6.05
C GLU A 353 13.60 -15.84 -5.30
N ASP A 354 13.19 -15.22 -4.18
CA ASP A 354 14.02 -14.34 -3.36
C ASP A 354 14.88 -15.09 -2.32
N LEU A 355 14.95 -16.43 -2.39
CA LEU A 355 15.73 -17.22 -1.45
C LEU A 355 16.33 -18.49 -2.05
N GLU A 356 17.47 -18.88 -1.48
CA GLU A 356 18.15 -20.14 -1.74
C GLU A 356 18.10 -21.01 -0.47
N VAL A 357 17.42 -22.16 -0.52
CA VAL A 357 17.41 -23.13 0.58
C VAL A 357 18.80 -23.74 0.72
N LEU A 358 19.37 -23.66 1.93
CA LEU A 358 20.70 -24.18 2.22
C LEU A 358 20.66 -25.71 2.45
N PRO A 359 21.81 -26.41 2.33
CA PRO A 359 21.87 -27.85 2.55
C PRO A 359 21.30 -28.28 3.91
N SER A 360 20.69 -29.47 3.95
CA SER A 360 20.17 -30.07 5.19
C SER A 360 21.25 -30.14 6.27
N GLY A 361 20.86 -29.88 7.53
CA GLY A 361 21.77 -29.76 8.68
C GLY A 361 22.45 -28.39 8.82
N SER A 362 22.15 -27.43 7.93
CA SER A 362 22.56 -26.04 8.11
C SER A 362 21.95 -25.46 9.39
N ARG A 363 22.78 -24.80 10.21
CA ARG A 363 22.35 -24.30 11.51
C ARG A 363 21.49 -23.04 11.37
N PRO A 364 20.43 -22.89 12.18
CA PRO A 364 19.68 -21.64 12.28
C PRO A 364 20.60 -20.44 12.52
N PRO A 365 20.33 -19.30 11.88
CA PRO A 365 21.16 -18.11 12.01
C PRO A 365 21.06 -17.55 13.42
N ARG A 366 22.19 -17.56 14.14
CA ARG A 366 22.31 -16.99 15.49
C ARG A 366 23.66 -16.32 15.65
N SER A 367 23.71 -15.25 16.42
CA SER A 367 24.96 -14.61 16.79
C SER A 367 24.92 -13.96 18.15
N ASN A 368 26.06 -13.95 18.83
CA ASN A 368 26.30 -12.97 19.88
C ASN A 368 26.63 -11.64 19.21
N ILE A 369 26.20 -10.53 19.82
CA ILE A 369 26.60 -9.18 19.43
C ILE A 369 27.40 -8.56 20.57
N GLY A 370 28.66 -8.22 20.28
CA GLY A 370 29.63 -7.72 21.25
C GLY A 370 29.97 -6.26 20.99
N ASP A 371 31.19 -6.01 20.49
CA ASP A 371 31.64 -4.66 20.23
C ASP A 371 30.86 -4.02 19.06
N LEU A 372 30.29 -2.84 19.31
CA LEU A 372 29.72 -1.97 18.29
C LEU A 372 30.67 -0.81 18.00
N ARG A 373 30.97 -0.58 16.73
CA ARG A 373 31.84 0.52 16.29
C ARG A 373 31.10 1.44 15.35
N PHE A 374 31.13 2.72 15.65
CA PHE A 374 30.68 3.78 14.77
C PHE A 374 31.87 4.43 14.07
N GLU A 375 31.80 4.54 12.76
CA GLU A 375 32.70 5.32 11.92
C GLU A 375 31.95 6.57 11.42
N VAL A 376 32.52 7.74 11.70
CA VAL A 376 31.92 9.00 11.29
C VAL A 376 32.56 9.47 9.99
N LEU A 377 31.75 9.58 8.94
CA LEU A 377 32.13 10.13 7.64
C LEU A 377 31.49 11.52 7.44
N PRO A 378 31.96 12.33 6.47
CA PRO A 378 31.44 13.67 6.24
C PRO A 378 29.94 13.71 5.90
N ASP A 379 29.42 12.69 5.24
CA ASP A 379 28.07 12.61 4.68
C ASP A 379 27.20 11.52 5.34
N ARG A 380 27.79 10.66 6.17
CA ARG A 380 27.09 9.56 6.84
C ARG A 380 27.80 9.06 8.10
N LEU A 381 27.09 8.24 8.85
CA LEU A 381 27.58 7.46 9.97
C LEU A 381 27.48 5.98 9.61
N VAL A 382 28.51 5.20 9.88
CA VAL A 382 28.51 3.76 9.61
C VAL A 382 28.66 2.99 10.91
N MET A 383 27.66 2.20 11.27
CA MET A 383 27.76 1.24 12.36
C MET A 383 28.20 -0.11 11.83
N HIS A 384 29.22 -0.67 12.49
CA HIS A 384 29.74 -2.00 12.24
C HIS A 384 29.43 -2.95 13.40
N ALA A 385 28.94 -4.14 13.06
CA ALA A 385 28.79 -5.25 14.00
C ALA A 385 29.27 -6.57 13.36
N SER A 386 30.25 -7.22 13.98
CA SER A 386 30.71 -8.56 13.56
C SER A 386 29.84 -9.64 14.19
N LEU A 387 29.34 -10.54 13.36
CA LEU A 387 28.36 -11.56 13.70
C LEU A 387 28.76 -12.91 13.09
N ALA A 388 28.39 -14.00 13.75
CA ALA A 388 28.64 -15.36 13.26
C ALA A 388 27.79 -15.72 12.03
N ALA A 389 26.70 -15.00 11.79
CA ALA A 389 25.81 -15.16 10.65
C ALA A 389 25.14 -13.82 10.30
N ALA A 390 24.76 -13.66 9.03
CA ALA A 390 23.92 -12.54 8.58
C ALA A 390 22.51 -12.75 9.09
N LEU A 391 22.06 -11.89 10.01
CA LEU A 391 20.80 -12.02 10.73
C LEU A 391 19.69 -11.20 10.07
N PRO A 392 18.41 -11.56 10.22
CA PRO A 392 17.32 -10.69 9.79
C PRO A 392 17.31 -9.40 10.62
N ILE A 393 16.95 -8.29 9.97
CA ILE A 393 16.97 -6.95 10.55
C ILE A 393 15.63 -6.26 10.32
N SER A 394 15.17 -5.49 11.32
CA SER A 394 14.09 -4.51 11.17
C SER A 394 14.56 -3.15 11.67
N VAL A 395 14.22 -2.10 10.95
CA VAL A 395 14.45 -0.71 11.35
C VAL A 395 13.09 -0.03 11.55
N THR A 396 12.96 0.72 12.62
CA THR A 396 11.80 1.60 12.86
C THR A 396 12.25 2.98 13.29
N GLU A 397 11.43 3.99 12.99
CA GLU A 397 11.65 5.40 13.32
C GLU A 397 10.54 5.85 14.30
N PRO A 398 10.77 5.81 15.63
CA PRO A 398 9.77 6.25 16.60
C PRO A 398 9.45 7.75 16.50
N ASP A 399 10.44 8.55 16.08
CA ASP A 399 10.37 9.98 15.86
C ASP A 399 11.45 10.39 14.83
N ASP A 400 11.49 11.67 14.48
CA ASP A 400 12.41 12.22 13.47
C ASP A 400 13.89 12.15 13.87
N HIS A 401 14.22 11.82 15.13
CA HIS A 401 15.59 11.84 15.66
C HIS A 401 16.02 10.49 16.24
N THR A 402 15.27 9.42 15.99
CA THR A 402 15.54 8.11 16.61
C THR A 402 15.44 6.99 15.58
N LEU A 403 16.45 6.12 15.53
CA LEU A 403 16.40 4.85 14.84
C LEU A 403 16.43 3.69 15.83
N GLU A 404 15.50 2.75 15.71
CA GLU A 404 15.57 1.45 16.38
C GLU A 404 15.92 0.35 15.38
N LEU A 405 17.10 -0.23 15.55
CA LEU A 405 17.56 -1.39 14.79
C LEU A 405 17.35 -2.66 15.63
N THR A 406 16.51 -3.58 15.16
CA THR A 406 16.28 -4.88 15.79
C THR A 406 16.93 -5.99 14.97
N LEU A 407 17.86 -6.73 15.56
CA LEU A 407 18.46 -7.94 15.00
C LEU A 407 17.76 -9.18 15.57
N PHE A 408 17.28 -10.04 14.68
CA PHE A 408 16.61 -11.29 15.02
C PHE A 408 17.62 -12.45 15.11
N GLY A 409 17.53 -13.30 16.14
CA GLY A 409 18.52 -14.36 16.40
C GLY A 409 19.80 -13.85 17.08
N ALA A 410 19.75 -12.66 17.69
CA ALA A 410 20.89 -12.01 18.34
C ALA A 410 20.80 -12.08 19.87
N THR A 411 21.92 -12.43 20.51
CA THR A 411 22.11 -12.36 21.97
C THR A 411 23.15 -11.30 22.33
N GLY A 412 22.75 -10.34 23.16
CA GLY A 412 23.61 -9.25 23.62
C GLY A 412 24.70 -9.72 24.58
N ILE A 413 25.96 -9.57 24.16
CA ILE A 413 27.13 -9.54 25.05
C ILE A 413 27.84 -8.18 24.96
N THR A 414 27.13 -7.18 24.42
CA THR A 414 27.59 -5.81 24.21
C THR A 414 28.01 -5.18 25.52
N ASN A 415 29.32 -5.04 25.71
CA ASN A 415 29.91 -4.36 26.86
C ASN A 415 30.63 -3.07 26.46
N ARG A 416 30.75 -2.79 25.15
CA ARG A 416 31.42 -1.62 24.60
C ARG A 416 30.72 -1.13 23.34
N ILE A 417 30.36 0.14 23.36
CA ILE A 417 29.96 0.91 22.18
C ILE A 417 31.01 1.99 21.99
N ARG A 418 31.69 1.98 20.84
CA ARG A 418 32.65 3.03 20.48
C ARG A 418 31.97 4.00 19.53
N GLU A 419 31.57 5.13 20.05
CA GLU A 419 31.25 6.31 19.25
C GLU A 419 32.53 6.82 18.57
N GLY A 420 32.46 7.15 17.28
CA GLY A 420 33.59 7.62 16.50
C GLY A 420 34.09 8.99 16.97
N ALA A 421 35.36 9.31 16.74
CA ALA A 421 35.89 10.65 17.01
C ALA A 421 35.54 11.59 15.85
N GLY A 422 34.69 12.58 16.09
CA GLY A 422 34.40 13.67 15.13
C GLY A 422 32.91 13.97 14.97
N GLY A 423 32.44 15.05 15.60
CA GLY A 423 31.09 15.61 15.41
C GLY A 423 29.98 14.89 16.20
N ARG A 424 29.11 15.65 16.87
CA ARG A 424 28.03 15.14 17.73
C ARG A 424 26.77 14.84 16.90
N LEU A 425 26.83 13.85 16.00
CA LEU A 425 25.65 13.37 15.26
C LEU A 425 24.79 12.46 16.14
N ILE A 426 25.44 11.60 16.93
CA ILE A 426 24.81 10.75 17.93
C ILE A 426 24.66 11.58 19.21
N ASP A 427 23.45 11.62 19.76
CA ASP A 427 23.19 12.12 21.11
C ASP A 427 23.46 11.03 22.15
N ARG A 428 22.87 9.84 21.95
CA ARG A 428 23.11 8.66 22.77
C ARG A 428 22.78 7.36 22.03
N VAL A 429 23.37 6.27 22.49
CA VAL A 429 23.05 4.91 22.02
C VAL A 429 22.67 4.02 23.19
N GLU A 430 21.55 3.33 23.07
CA GLU A 430 21.03 2.40 24.07
C GLU A 430 20.80 1.04 23.43
N TRP A 431 20.88 -0.04 24.21
CA TRP A 431 20.51 -1.36 23.72
C TRP A 431 19.75 -2.14 24.78
N GLU A 432 18.90 -3.04 24.33
CA GLU A 432 18.16 -3.97 25.19
C GLU A 432 18.08 -5.37 24.57
N GLN A 433 18.09 -6.39 25.44
CA GLN A 433 17.75 -7.75 25.04
C GLN A 433 16.24 -7.94 25.17
N LEU A 434 15.56 -8.14 24.06
CA LEU A 434 14.14 -8.47 24.01
C LEU A 434 13.94 -9.99 24.04
N PRO A 435 12.74 -10.46 24.46
CA PRO A 435 12.39 -11.88 24.39
C PRO A 435 12.48 -12.43 22.97
N GLY A 436 12.82 -13.73 22.87
CA GLY A 436 12.89 -14.42 21.58
C GLY A 436 14.15 -14.10 20.77
N GLU A 437 15.29 -13.87 21.45
CA GLU A 437 16.60 -13.60 20.82
C GLU A 437 16.58 -12.40 19.88
N ARG A 438 15.98 -11.32 20.36
CA ARG A 438 15.93 -10.05 19.65
C ARG A 438 16.82 -9.05 20.35
N TYR A 439 17.84 -8.56 19.67
CA TYR A 439 18.68 -7.48 20.16
C TYR A 439 18.20 -6.18 19.54
N ARG A 440 17.78 -5.21 20.35
CA ARG A 440 17.41 -3.88 19.87
C ARG A 440 18.47 -2.86 20.24
N LEU A 441 18.93 -2.11 19.25
CA LEU A 441 19.75 -0.91 19.40
C LEU A 441 18.88 0.32 19.12
N ARG A 442 18.86 1.27 20.04
CA ARG A 442 18.26 2.59 19.84
C ARG A 442 19.38 3.62 19.67
N ILE A 443 19.34 4.35 18.57
CA ILE A 443 20.28 5.43 18.28
C ILE A 443 19.48 6.72 18.25
N HIS A 444 19.82 7.63 19.15
CA HIS A 444 19.26 8.97 19.18
C HIS A 444 20.24 9.94 18.52
N PHE A 445 19.72 10.81 17.67
CA PHE A 445 20.48 11.74 16.86
C PHE A 445 20.22 13.18 17.31
N VAL A 446 21.25 14.02 17.20
CA VAL A 446 21.11 15.47 17.41
C VAL A 446 20.37 16.10 16.23
N GLU A 447 20.70 15.66 15.02
CA GLU A 447 20.05 16.06 13.78
C GLU A 447 18.95 15.06 13.41
N ARG A 448 17.99 15.45 12.58
CA ARG A 448 16.95 14.53 12.13
C ARG A 448 17.50 13.43 11.22
N VAL A 449 16.85 12.27 11.26
CA VAL A 449 17.10 11.13 10.38
C VAL A 449 16.77 11.56 8.95
N TRP A 450 17.76 11.43 8.06
CA TRP A 450 17.58 11.70 6.64
C TRP A 450 17.34 10.45 5.82
N GLY A 451 17.96 9.34 6.23
CA GLY A 451 17.84 8.06 5.59
C GLY A 451 18.84 7.07 6.16
N TYR A 452 18.66 5.80 5.84
CA TYR A 452 19.54 4.73 6.27
C TYR A 452 19.56 3.61 5.23
N ARG A 453 20.52 2.69 5.35
CA ARG A 453 20.52 1.40 4.66
C ARG A 453 21.33 0.37 5.44
N SER A 454 21.05 -0.90 5.18
CA SER A 454 21.77 -2.02 5.80
C SER A 454 22.31 -2.96 4.74
N SER A 455 23.56 -3.38 4.89
CA SER A 455 24.17 -4.37 4.01
C SER A 455 25.02 -5.38 4.78
N TRP A 456 25.18 -6.55 4.18
CA TRP A 456 26.07 -7.59 4.67
C TRP A 456 27.37 -7.61 3.88
N SER A 457 28.46 -7.91 4.57
CA SER A 457 29.68 -8.40 3.96
C SER A 457 30.17 -9.62 4.69
N PHE A 458 30.86 -10.49 3.99
CA PHE A 458 31.31 -11.77 4.53
C PHE A 458 32.83 -11.81 4.48
N ASP A 459 33.45 -12.21 5.58
CA ASP A 459 34.89 -12.46 5.59
C ASP A 459 35.21 -13.85 4.99
N PRO A 460 36.48 -14.16 4.69
CA PRO A 460 36.86 -15.46 4.14
C PRO A 460 36.52 -16.67 5.02
N THR A 461 36.23 -16.47 6.31
CA THR A 461 35.79 -17.52 7.24
C THR A 461 34.29 -17.75 7.20
N GLY A 462 33.55 -16.88 6.50
CA GLY A 462 32.08 -16.91 6.42
C GLY A 462 31.39 -16.12 7.53
N SER A 463 32.13 -15.41 8.38
CA SER A 463 31.53 -14.52 9.38
C SER A 463 30.93 -13.29 8.70
N ALA A 464 29.81 -12.80 9.23
CA ALA A 464 29.09 -11.67 8.67
C ALA A 464 29.47 -10.37 9.37
N LEU A 465 29.72 -9.33 8.60
CA LEU A 465 29.88 -7.96 9.06
C LEU A 465 28.67 -7.15 8.61
N LEU A 466 27.86 -6.73 9.57
CA LEU A 466 26.80 -5.76 9.34
C LEU A 466 27.42 -4.38 9.09
N ARG A 467 27.03 -3.74 7.99
CA ARG A 467 27.22 -2.32 7.75
C ARG A 467 25.86 -1.64 7.76
N PHE A 468 25.59 -0.85 8.79
CA PHE A 468 24.38 -0.04 8.89
C PHE A 468 24.78 1.42 8.69
N GLU A 469 24.42 1.97 7.54
CA GLU A 469 24.76 3.34 7.14
C GLU A 469 23.58 4.24 7.44
N ILE A 470 23.85 5.37 8.10
CA ILE A 470 22.86 6.39 8.43
C ILE A 470 23.31 7.68 7.75
N ARG A 471 22.48 8.18 6.84
CA ARG A 471 22.78 9.36 6.04
C ARG A 471 22.60 10.63 6.87
N ARG A 472 23.55 11.56 6.75
CA ARG A 472 23.43 12.89 7.34
C ARG A 472 22.46 13.73 6.50
N PRO A 473 21.64 14.59 7.13
CA PRO A 473 20.87 15.57 6.38
C PRO A 473 21.81 16.53 5.64
N PRO A 474 21.44 16.97 4.42
CA PRO A 474 22.24 17.94 3.68
C PRO A 474 22.23 19.30 4.39
N MET A 475 23.35 20.01 4.39
CA MET A 475 23.43 21.39 4.90
C MET A 475 22.63 22.33 4.00
N ILE A 476 21.59 22.98 4.54
CA ILE A 476 20.72 23.86 3.76
C ILE A 476 21.04 25.34 3.98
N ASP A 477 21.23 26.07 2.88
CA ASP A 477 21.21 27.54 2.89
C ASP A 477 19.76 28.01 2.85
N ALA A 478 19.28 28.61 3.94
CA ALA A 478 17.90 29.09 4.05
C ALA A 478 17.52 30.13 2.97
N ALA A 479 18.49 30.89 2.46
CA ALA A 479 18.25 31.88 1.41
C ALA A 479 18.20 31.26 0.01
N SER A 480 18.62 30.01 -0.15
CA SER A 480 18.56 29.27 -1.41
C SER A 480 18.46 27.76 -1.14
N PRO A 481 17.33 27.25 -0.61
CA PRO A 481 17.25 25.89 -0.08
C PRO A 481 17.58 24.79 -1.09
N LEU A 482 17.25 25.04 -2.36
CA LEU A 482 17.46 24.11 -3.49
C LEU A 482 18.90 24.11 -4.02
N ARG A 483 19.75 25.10 -3.68
CA ARG A 483 21.06 25.28 -4.30
C ARG A 483 21.97 24.07 -4.06
N GLY A 484 22.39 23.43 -5.16
CA GLY A 484 23.27 22.27 -5.15
C GLY A 484 22.62 20.98 -4.66
N ARG A 485 21.30 20.98 -4.39
CA ARG A 485 20.57 19.79 -3.97
C ARG A 485 20.31 18.85 -5.13
N ARG A 486 20.56 17.56 -4.95
CA ARG A 486 20.24 16.55 -5.95
C ARG A 486 18.78 16.12 -5.77
N ILE A 487 17.96 16.34 -6.78
CA ILE A 487 16.52 16.00 -6.73
C ILE A 487 16.29 14.90 -7.76
N ALA A 488 16.06 13.68 -7.29
CA ALA A 488 15.64 12.59 -8.16
C ALA A 488 14.17 12.77 -8.55
N ILE A 489 13.93 12.77 -9.86
CA ILE A 489 12.61 12.98 -10.46
C ILE A 489 12.30 11.73 -11.27
N ASP A 490 11.30 10.99 -10.85
CA ASP A 490 10.83 9.77 -11.50
C ASP A 490 9.49 10.00 -12.20
N PRO A 491 9.48 10.25 -13.51
CA PRO A 491 8.24 10.18 -14.28
C PRO A 491 7.67 8.75 -14.24
N GLY A 492 6.50 8.56 -13.62
CA GLY A 492 5.83 7.26 -13.57
C GLY A 492 5.57 6.66 -14.95
N HIS A 493 5.38 5.35 -15.04
CA HIS A 493 4.75 4.72 -16.21
C HIS A 493 5.45 4.86 -17.59
N PRO A 494 6.61 4.25 -17.87
CA PRO A 494 7.03 3.97 -19.24
C PRO A 494 6.56 2.58 -19.70
N GLY A 495 5.52 2.53 -20.54
CA GLY A 495 5.01 1.28 -21.15
C GLY A 495 3.91 0.53 -20.39
N ALA A 496 3.49 1.04 -19.23
CA ALA A 496 2.30 0.62 -18.47
C ALA A 496 1.69 1.86 -17.81
N GLY A 497 0.39 2.00 -17.59
CA GLY A 497 -0.19 3.19 -16.93
C GLY A 497 -1.63 3.46 -17.37
N ALA A 498 -2.26 4.46 -16.78
CA ALA A 498 -3.65 4.79 -17.12
C ALA A 498 -3.78 5.52 -18.46
N HIS A 499 -4.97 5.42 -19.05
CA HIS A 499 -5.37 6.15 -20.25
C HIS A 499 -6.57 7.04 -19.92
N GLY A 500 -6.59 8.24 -20.50
CA GLY A 500 -7.75 9.11 -20.43
C GLY A 500 -8.75 8.89 -21.58
N PRO A 501 -9.94 9.50 -21.51
CA PRO A 501 -11.01 9.38 -22.52
C PRO A 501 -10.62 9.58 -23.99
N THR A 502 -9.58 10.36 -24.27
CA THR A 502 -9.08 10.56 -25.65
C THR A 502 -7.94 9.62 -26.04
N GLY A 503 -7.59 8.69 -25.17
CA GLY A 503 -6.44 7.80 -25.29
C GLY A 503 -5.12 8.44 -24.87
N TYR A 504 -5.14 9.59 -24.17
CA TYR A 504 -3.91 10.20 -23.69
C TYR A 504 -3.30 9.35 -22.58
N TYR A 505 -2.02 9.02 -22.75
CA TYR A 505 -1.31 8.11 -21.90
C TYR A 505 -0.68 8.82 -20.70
N GLU A 506 -0.87 8.27 -19.50
CA GLU A 506 -0.34 8.81 -18.25
C GLU A 506 1.20 8.98 -18.29
N GLY A 507 1.90 8.02 -18.88
CA GLY A 507 3.36 8.06 -18.98
C GLY A 507 3.91 9.24 -19.75
N ASP A 508 3.16 9.73 -20.74
CA ASP A 508 3.50 10.91 -21.53
C ASP A 508 3.27 12.20 -20.71
N ALA A 509 2.16 12.26 -19.97
CA ALA A 509 1.89 13.35 -19.04
C ALA A 509 2.98 13.44 -17.96
N ASN A 510 3.28 12.31 -17.31
CA ASN A 510 4.30 12.21 -16.26
C ASN A 510 5.68 12.63 -16.79
N LEU A 511 6.06 12.22 -18.00
CA LEU A 511 7.34 12.59 -18.63
C LEU A 511 7.41 14.09 -18.94
N ALA A 512 6.34 14.68 -19.47
CA ALA A 512 6.28 16.11 -19.74
C ALA A 512 6.43 16.94 -18.45
N ILE A 513 5.68 16.58 -17.41
CA ILE A 513 5.74 17.24 -16.09
C ILE A 513 7.14 17.06 -15.47
N GLY A 514 7.70 15.86 -15.49
CA GLY A 514 9.03 15.58 -14.95
C GLY A 514 10.15 16.38 -15.63
N ARG A 515 10.08 16.56 -16.95
CA ARG A 515 11.01 17.42 -17.70
C ARG A 515 10.90 18.89 -17.29
N ILE A 516 9.67 19.37 -17.10
CA ILE A 516 9.44 20.75 -16.63
C ILE A 516 9.97 20.91 -15.20
N LEU A 517 9.68 19.96 -14.31
CA LEU A 517 10.22 19.96 -12.94
C LEU A 517 11.75 19.98 -12.94
N ALA A 518 12.40 19.17 -13.78
CA ALA A 518 13.85 19.17 -13.91
C ALA A 518 14.40 20.53 -14.39
N ARG A 519 13.73 21.18 -15.35
CA ARG A 519 14.06 22.53 -15.80
C ARG A 519 13.94 23.54 -14.64
N LEU A 520 12.80 23.57 -13.96
CA LEU A 520 12.53 24.50 -12.86
C LEU A 520 13.51 24.29 -11.69
N ALA A 521 13.80 23.04 -11.33
CA ALA A 521 14.77 22.71 -10.30
C ALA A 521 16.17 23.24 -10.66
N ARG A 522 16.59 23.09 -11.91
CA ARG A 522 17.88 23.62 -12.40
C ARG A 522 17.93 25.15 -12.35
N GLU A 523 16.85 25.82 -12.75
CA GLU A 523 16.72 27.28 -12.68
C GLU A 523 16.81 27.80 -11.23
N ALA A 524 16.28 27.03 -10.27
CA ALA A 524 16.39 27.31 -8.84
C ALA A 524 17.75 26.92 -8.22
N GLY A 525 18.68 26.39 -9.02
CA GLY A 525 20.04 26.03 -8.61
C GLY A 525 20.22 24.62 -8.07
N ALA A 526 19.20 23.77 -8.13
CA ALA A 526 19.32 22.33 -7.84
C ALA A 526 19.98 21.55 -8.99
N VAL A 527 20.35 20.31 -8.69
CA VAL A 527 20.88 19.33 -9.64
C VAL A 527 19.79 18.27 -9.88
N PRO A 528 18.95 18.41 -10.92
CA PRO A 528 17.93 17.41 -11.20
C PRO A 528 18.56 16.11 -11.69
N VAL A 529 18.10 14.98 -11.16
CA VAL A 529 18.42 13.63 -11.60
C VAL A 529 17.15 13.02 -12.17
N LEU A 530 16.98 13.10 -13.48
CA LEU A 530 15.81 12.54 -14.13
C LEU A 530 16.00 11.02 -14.30
N ILE A 531 15.14 10.21 -13.66
CA ILE A 531 15.27 8.74 -13.63
C ILE A 531 15.04 8.13 -15.02
N ARG A 532 14.15 8.73 -15.82
CA ARG A 532 13.98 8.42 -17.24
C ARG A 532 13.70 9.68 -18.05
N ASP A 533 14.25 9.75 -19.26
CA ASP A 533 13.99 10.83 -20.23
C ASP A 533 13.44 10.31 -21.57
N ASP A 534 12.98 9.06 -21.59
CA ASP A 534 12.39 8.41 -22.75
C ASP A 534 11.17 7.57 -22.35
N THR A 535 10.61 6.85 -23.33
CA THR A 535 9.42 6.00 -23.18
C THR A 535 9.78 4.51 -23.02
N LEU A 536 11.06 4.17 -22.87
CA LEU A 536 11.49 2.78 -22.78
C LEU A 536 11.06 2.16 -21.44
N PRO A 537 10.56 0.91 -21.43
CA PRO A 537 10.17 0.23 -20.20
C PRO A 537 11.27 0.25 -19.14
N LEU A 538 10.88 0.58 -17.91
CA LEU A 538 11.78 0.71 -16.76
C LEU A 538 11.15 0.10 -15.52
N GLY A 539 11.82 -0.92 -14.97
CA GLY A 539 11.37 -1.66 -13.79
C GLY A 539 11.35 -0.80 -12.52
N LEU A 540 10.49 -1.14 -11.55
CA LEU A 540 10.31 -0.34 -10.34
C LEU A 540 11.58 -0.22 -9.48
N TYR A 541 12.34 -1.30 -9.31
CA TYR A 541 13.57 -1.31 -8.50
C TYR A 541 14.74 -0.58 -9.20
N GLU A 542 14.81 -0.63 -10.52
CA GLU A 542 15.83 0.10 -11.27
C GLU A 542 15.68 1.63 -11.09
N ARG A 543 14.43 2.12 -10.92
CA ARG A 543 14.17 3.55 -10.68
C ARG A 543 14.76 4.03 -9.35
N THR A 544 14.55 3.26 -8.28
CA THR A 544 15.09 3.59 -6.96
C THR A 544 16.61 3.46 -6.95
N GLN A 545 17.15 2.43 -7.63
CA GLN A 545 18.60 2.24 -7.76
C GLN A 545 19.27 3.43 -8.44
N ARG A 546 18.73 3.94 -9.56
CA ARG A 546 19.26 5.15 -10.23
C ARG A 546 19.28 6.37 -9.30
N ALA A 547 18.28 6.52 -8.42
CA ALA A 547 18.24 7.61 -7.46
C ALA A 547 19.31 7.48 -6.37
N ILE A 548 19.52 6.25 -5.86
CA ILE A 548 20.54 5.92 -4.85
C ILE A 548 21.94 6.12 -5.41
N GLU A 549 22.22 5.59 -6.60
CA GLU A 549 23.51 5.72 -7.28
C GLU A 549 23.88 7.18 -7.59
N ALA A 550 22.86 8.02 -7.83
CA ALA A 550 23.05 9.45 -8.00
C ALA A 550 23.26 10.22 -6.68
N GLU A 551 23.18 9.53 -5.53
CA GLU A 551 23.20 10.12 -4.18
C GLU A 551 22.21 11.27 -4.06
N ALA A 552 20.98 11.08 -4.57
CA ALA A 552 19.96 12.13 -4.55
C ALA A 552 19.60 12.52 -3.11
N ASP A 553 19.42 13.81 -2.84
CA ASP A 553 19.06 14.31 -1.51
C ASP A 553 17.58 14.03 -1.19
N VAL A 554 16.72 14.10 -2.20
CA VAL A 554 15.29 13.76 -2.13
C VAL A 554 14.86 13.07 -3.43
N PHE A 555 13.79 12.28 -3.35
CA PHE A 555 13.15 11.63 -4.49
C PHE A 555 11.67 11.97 -4.58
N VAL A 556 11.21 12.28 -5.78
CA VAL A 556 9.80 12.45 -6.10
C VAL A 556 9.44 11.67 -7.36
N SER A 557 8.43 10.82 -7.26
CA SER A 557 7.80 10.15 -8.39
C SER A 557 6.54 10.91 -8.79
N ILE A 558 6.39 11.20 -10.09
CA ILE A 558 5.29 12.00 -10.66
C ILE A 558 4.30 11.06 -11.34
N HIS A 559 3.06 11.08 -10.87
CA HIS A 559 1.97 10.24 -11.35
C HIS A 559 0.67 11.04 -11.55
N ASN A 560 -0.27 10.42 -12.27
CA ASN A 560 -1.65 10.86 -12.38
C ASN A 560 -2.61 9.67 -12.24
N ASN A 561 -3.55 9.81 -11.34
CA ASN A 561 -4.31 8.73 -10.75
C ASN A 561 -5.36 8.15 -11.72
N ALA A 562 -5.88 6.98 -11.40
CA ALA A 562 -7.07 6.39 -11.98
C ALA A 562 -7.78 5.54 -10.94
N LEU A 563 -9.09 5.36 -11.09
CA LEU A 563 -9.87 4.55 -10.15
C LEU A 563 -9.98 3.10 -10.62
N PRO A 564 -10.05 2.16 -9.68
CA PRO A 564 -10.35 0.76 -10.00
C PRO A 564 -11.83 0.59 -10.37
N ASP A 565 -12.11 -0.51 -11.06
CA ASP A 565 -13.46 -0.92 -11.47
C ASP A 565 -14.51 -0.79 -10.36
N GLY A 566 -15.74 -0.42 -10.75
CA GLY A 566 -16.89 -0.30 -9.85
C GLY A 566 -16.89 0.91 -8.93
N VAL A 567 -15.83 1.71 -8.92
CA VAL A 567 -15.81 2.96 -8.15
C VAL A 567 -16.40 4.08 -8.98
N GLN A 568 -17.46 4.71 -8.45
CA GLN A 568 -18.05 5.89 -9.10
C GLN A 568 -17.03 7.05 -9.15
N PRO A 569 -16.66 7.51 -10.36
CA PRO A 569 -15.49 8.37 -10.51
C PRO A 569 -15.71 9.83 -10.14
N VAL A 570 -16.92 10.34 -10.37
CA VAL A 570 -17.27 11.74 -10.13
C VAL A 570 -17.35 12.03 -8.62
N GLY A 571 -16.66 13.07 -8.17
CA GLY A 571 -16.63 13.51 -6.78
C GLY A 571 -15.59 12.79 -5.92
N ARG A 572 -14.67 12.01 -6.53
CA ARG A 572 -13.56 11.31 -5.86
C ARG A 572 -12.19 11.74 -6.35
N GLU A 573 -12.14 12.53 -7.41
CA GLU A 573 -10.94 13.07 -8.02
C GLU A 573 -10.29 14.18 -7.18
N GLY A 574 -8.98 14.34 -7.30
CA GLY A 574 -8.19 15.34 -6.57
C GLY A 574 -6.69 15.09 -6.68
N THR A 575 -5.94 15.62 -5.72
CA THR A 575 -4.49 15.46 -5.57
C THR A 575 -4.17 14.70 -4.29
N SER A 576 -3.15 13.83 -4.31
CA SER A 576 -2.63 13.14 -3.14
C SER A 576 -1.12 12.97 -3.19
N ALA A 577 -0.51 12.76 -2.02
CA ALA A 577 0.90 12.38 -1.91
C ALA A 577 1.07 11.13 -1.04
N TYR A 578 2.04 10.29 -1.37
CA TYR A 578 2.29 9.01 -0.71
C TYR A 578 3.73 8.93 -0.19
N HIS A 579 3.90 8.35 1.00
CA HIS A 579 5.20 8.03 1.59
C HIS A 579 5.17 6.65 2.25
N TYR A 580 6.33 6.02 2.43
CA TYR A 580 6.45 4.76 3.18
C TYR A 580 7.14 4.96 4.53
N HIS A 581 8.29 5.60 4.54
CA HIS A 581 9.06 5.81 5.77
C HIS A 581 8.62 7.08 6.53
N PRO A 582 8.68 7.10 7.88
CA PRO A 582 8.38 8.29 8.68
C PRO A 582 9.18 9.53 8.29
N HIS A 583 10.50 9.45 8.07
CA HIS A 583 11.32 10.59 7.64
C HIS A 583 10.91 11.21 6.29
N SER A 584 10.09 10.52 5.50
CA SER A 584 9.53 11.01 4.23
C SER A 584 8.18 11.75 4.40
N HIS A 585 7.52 11.64 5.55
CA HIS A 585 6.19 12.19 5.78
C HIS A 585 6.14 13.71 5.61
N ALA A 586 7.07 14.44 6.23
CA ALA A 586 7.14 15.89 6.13
C ALA A 586 7.31 16.39 4.68
N LEU A 587 8.11 15.68 3.87
CA LEU A 587 8.25 15.97 2.44
C LEU A 587 6.91 15.75 1.70
N ALA A 588 6.19 14.67 2.00
CA ALA A 588 4.89 14.40 1.38
C ALA A 588 3.84 15.47 1.71
N VAL A 589 3.80 15.93 2.97
CA VAL A 589 2.94 17.04 3.40
C VAL A 589 3.29 18.33 2.66
N ALA A 590 4.57 18.68 2.56
CA ALA A 590 5.00 19.89 1.87
C ALA A 590 4.67 19.85 0.37
N ILE A 591 4.91 18.71 -0.30
CA ILE A 591 4.54 18.50 -1.71
C ILE A 591 3.03 18.59 -1.91
N GLN A 592 2.23 17.96 -1.04
CA GLN A 592 0.77 18.04 -1.12
C GLN A 592 0.28 19.49 -1.00
N HIS A 593 0.78 20.25 -0.03
CA HIS A 593 0.44 21.67 0.11
C HIS A 593 0.83 22.51 -1.12
N GLY A 594 2.01 22.24 -1.70
CA GLY A 594 2.47 22.90 -2.92
C GLY A 594 1.58 22.59 -4.13
N MET A 595 1.16 21.33 -4.28
CA MET A 595 0.21 20.90 -5.31
C MET A 595 -1.17 21.55 -5.12
N LEU A 596 -1.72 21.57 -3.91
CA LEU A 596 -3.02 22.21 -3.64
C LEU A 596 -3.02 23.69 -3.97
N SER A 597 -1.94 24.39 -3.59
CA SER A 597 -1.76 25.81 -3.85
C SER A 597 -1.64 26.12 -5.34
N SER A 598 -1.07 25.20 -6.12
CA SER A 598 -0.77 25.41 -7.54
C SER A 598 -1.85 24.87 -8.47
N LEU A 599 -2.47 23.73 -8.15
CA LEU A 599 -3.42 23.01 -9.00
C LEU A 599 -4.87 23.38 -8.71
N HIS A 600 -5.18 23.78 -7.47
CA HIS A 600 -6.53 24.09 -7.00
C HIS A 600 -7.53 22.95 -7.26
N LEU A 601 -7.04 21.71 -7.16
CA LEU A 601 -7.85 20.50 -7.16
C LEU A 601 -8.20 20.11 -5.72
N ARG A 602 -9.15 19.19 -5.58
CA ARG A 602 -9.55 18.66 -4.27
C ARG A 602 -8.35 18.05 -3.53
N ASP A 603 -8.31 18.29 -2.22
CA ASP A 603 -7.37 17.63 -1.33
C ASP A 603 -7.85 16.22 -0.97
N LEU A 604 -7.11 15.20 -1.42
CA LEU A 604 -7.31 13.82 -0.98
C LEU A 604 -6.41 13.47 0.21
N GLY A 605 -5.39 14.29 0.50
CA GLY A 605 -4.50 14.14 1.65
C GLY A 605 -3.19 13.43 1.37
N VAL A 606 -2.49 13.13 2.46
CA VAL A 606 -1.21 12.42 2.49
C VAL A 606 -1.43 11.02 3.04
N PHE A 607 -0.89 10.02 2.36
CA PHE A 607 -1.09 8.62 2.70
C PHE A 607 0.22 7.91 2.99
N TRP A 608 0.21 7.04 4.00
CA TRP A 608 1.17 5.95 4.06
C TRP A 608 0.83 4.94 2.96
N GLY A 609 1.78 4.57 2.11
CA GLY A 609 1.55 3.68 0.98
C GLY A 609 2.68 2.68 0.77
N ASP A 610 2.33 1.41 0.57
CA ASP A 610 3.27 0.33 0.24
C ASP A 610 3.66 0.34 -1.26
N LEU A 611 4.17 1.47 -1.73
CA LEU A 611 4.55 1.69 -3.12
C LEU A 611 6.05 1.45 -3.31
N ALA A 612 6.43 0.64 -4.29
CA ALA A 612 7.82 0.21 -4.49
C ALA A 612 8.82 1.37 -4.52
N VAL A 613 8.51 2.44 -5.25
CA VAL A 613 9.38 3.61 -5.39
C VAL A 613 9.51 4.45 -4.13
N THR A 614 8.62 4.27 -3.15
CA THR A 614 8.67 4.96 -1.85
C THR A 614 9.33 4.13 -0.75
N ARG A 615 9.58 2.83 -0.98
CA ARG A 615 10.13 1.91 0.03
C ARG A 615 11.64 2.06 0.27
N MET A 616 12.38 2.71 -0.62
CA MET A 616 13.80 2.98 -0.38
C MET A 616 13.97 3.87 0.87
N SER A 617 14.97 3.57 1.69
CA SER A 617 15.20 4.25 2.98
C SER A 617 16.37 5.23 2.95
N TRP A 618 17.11 5.32 1.83
CA TRP A 618 18.35 6.10 1.74
C TRP A 618 18.15 7.63 1.64
N MET A 619 16.94 8.08 1.29
CA MET A 619 16.54 9.48 1.23
C MET A 619 15.02 9.61 1.42
N PRO A 620 14.51 10.81 1.77
CA PRO A 620 13.09 11.08 1.71
C PRO A 620 12.53 10.83 0.30
N ALA A 621 11.49 9.97 0.21
CA ALA A 621 10.92 9.50 -1.04
C ALA A 621 9.39 9.66 -1.04
N VAL A 622 8.87 10.36 -2.03
CA VAL A 622 7.43 10.65 -2.18
C VAL A 622 6.94 10.28 -3.57
N LEU A 623 5.72 9.78 -3.67
CA LEU A 623 4.97 9.71 -4.92
C LEU A 623 3.85 10.75 -4.89
N ALA A 624 3.76 11.56 -5.94
CA ALA A 624 2.77 12.61 -6.10
C ALA A 624 1.75 12.22 -7.17
N GLU A 625 0.47 12.29 -6.82
CA GLU A 625 -0.66 12.12 -7.73
C GLU A 625 -1.32 13.48 -7.97
N GLY A 626 -1.13 14.04 -9.16
CA GLY A 626 -1.53 15.43 -9.44
C GLY A 626 -2.96 15.59 -9.94
N ALA A 627 -3.47 14.62 -10.69
CA ALA A 627 -4.83 14.65 -11.25
C ALA A 627 -5.31 13.22 -11.52
N PHE A 628 -6.41 13.05 -12.25
CA PHE A 628 -6.97 11.74 -12.57
C PHE A 628 -7.12 11.60 -14.09
N MET A 629 -6.46 10.61 -14.71
CA MET A 629 -6.46 10.42 -16.17
C MET A 629 -7.85 10.18 -16.74
N MET A 630 -8.68 9.41 -16.04
CA MET A 630 -10.02 9.05 -16.49
C MET A 630 -11.03 10.20 -16.49
N ILE A 631 -10.72 11.33 -15.84
CA ILE A 631 -11.63 12.49 -15.74
C ILE A 631 -11.39 13.41 -16.95
N PRO A 632 -12.38 13.64 -17.83
CA PRO A 632 -12.20 14.42 -19.06
C PRO A 632 -11.53 15.79 -18.89
N SER A 633 -11.94 16.55 -17.87
CA SER A 633 -11.36 17.88 -17.60
C SER A 633 -9.93 17.81 -17.07
N HIS A 634 -9.57 16.75 -16.36
CA HIS A 634 -8.21 16.53 -15.86
C HIS A 634 -7.28 16.05 -16.99
N GLU A 635 -7.73 15.10 -17.82
CA GLU A 635 -6.99 14.65 -19.00
C GLU A 635 -6.64 15.84 -19.92
N GLU A 636 -7.63 16.69 -20.22
CA GLU A 636 -7.39 17.89 -21.04
C GLU A 636 -6.43 18.86 -20.37
N ALA A 637 -6.56 19.08 -19.06
CA ALA A 637 -5.60 19.91 -18.33
C ALA A 637 -4.18 19.36 -18.44
N LEU A 638 -3.98 18.05 -18.27
CA LEU A 638 -2.69 17.38 -18.35
C LEU A 638 -2.02 17.45 -19.73
N LYS A 639 -2.75 17.81 -20.80
CA LYS A 639 -2.18 18.07 -22.14
C LYS A 639 -1.66 19.50 -22.29
N THR A 640 -2.07 20.43 -21.43
CA THR A 640 -1.70 21.84 -21.55
C THR A 640 -0.36 22.14 -20.88
N PRO A 641 0.56 22.88 -21.55
CA PRO A 641 1.80 23.32 -20.93
C PRO A 641 1.58 24.09 -19.62
N GLU A 642 0.50 24.87 -19.53
CA GLU A 642 0.18 25.70 -18.37
C GLU A 642 -0.11 24.85 -17.13
N PHE A 643 -0.92 23.79 -17.25
CA PHE A 643 -1.21 22.90 -16.12
C PHE A 643 0.01 22.05 -15.76
N GLN A 644 0.75 21.54 -16.75
CA GLN A 644 1.98 20.79 -16.52
C GLN A 644 3.02 21.62 -15.75
N GLU A 645 3.15 22.91 -16.08
CA GLU A 645 4.04 23.82 -15.36
C GLU A 645 3.55 24.14 -13.95
N ARG A 646 2.24 24.29 -13.74
CA ARG A 646 1.65 24.45 -12.39
C ARG A 646 1.88 23.22 -11.52
N TYR A 647 1.75 22.01 -12.07
CA TYR A 647 2.04 20.77 -11.34
C TYR A 647 3.53 20.72 -10.95
N ALA A 648 4.42 20.85 -11.93
CA ALA A 648 5.86 20.84 -11.68
C ALA A 648 6.28 21.91 -10.66
N ARG A 649 5.72 23.12 -10.74
CA ARG A 649 5.96 24.20 -9.78
C ARG A 649 5.46 23.86 -8.38
N GLY A 650 4.23 23.34 -8.24
CA GLY A 650 3.68 22.95 -6.95
C GLY A 650 4.54 21.89 -6.24
N VAL A 651 5.05 20.91 -6.98
CA VAL A 651 6.00 19.92 -6.43
C VAL A 651 7.30 20.58 -6.00
N LEU A 652 7.90 21.44 -6.85
CA LEU A 652 9.15 22.11 -6.53
C LEU A 652 9.05 23.03 -5.31
N ASP A 653 7.97 23.81 -5.22
CA ASP A 653 7.70 24.73 -4.12
C ASP A 653 7.54 23.95 -2.80
N GLY A 654 6.90 22.79 -2.84
CA GLY A 654 6.82 21.87 -1.70
C GLY A 654 8.18 21.31 -1.27
N ILE A 655 9.02 20.90 -2.22
CA ILE A 655 10.41 20.47 -1.92
C ILE A 655 11.21 21.62 -1.30
N GLU A 656 11.09 22.83 -1.85
CA GLU A 656 11.80 24.01 -1.34
C GLU A 656 11.38 24.34 0.10
N GLU A 657 10.08 24.30 0.40
CA GLU A 657 9.57 24.54 1.76
C GLU A 657 10.09 23.51 2.75
N PHE A 658 10.02 22.22 2.41
CA PHE A 658 10.57 21.15 3.24
C PHE A 658 12.06 21.36 3.58
N LEU A 659 12.87 21.75 2.59
CA LEU A 659 14.30 22.03 2.80
C LEU A 659 14.49 23.30 3.64
N ARG A 660 13.64 24.31 3.47
CA ARG A 660 13.68 25.55 4.27
C ARG A 660 13.36 25.30 5.73
N GLU A 661 12.37 24.45 6.02
CA GLU A 661 12.05 24.01 7.38
C GLU A 661 13.22 23.26 8.02
N LEU A 662 13.86 22.34 7.28
CA LEU A 662 15.09 21.66 7.72
C LEU A 662 16.20 22.65 8.10
N SER A 663 16.38 23.73 7.33
CA SER A 663 17.38 24.76 7.66
C SER A 663 17.11 25.43 9.02
N SER A 664 15.84 25.51 9.42
CA SER A 664 15.42 26.12 10.68
C SER A 664 15.67 25.21 11.86
N ASP A 665 15.51 23.90 11.67
CA ASP A 665 15.88 22.86 12.62
C ASP A 665 17.41 22.82 12.84
N GLN A 666 18.20 22.84 11.75
CA GLN A 666 19.67 22.91 11.79
C GLN A 666 20.21 24.13 12.57
N ARG A 667 19.49 25.25 12.57
CA ARG A 667 19.87 26.44 13.37
C ARG A 667 19.57 26.30 14.86
N GLN A 668 18.62 25.45 15.24
CA GLN A 668 18.26 25.20 16.64
C GLN A 668 19.23 24.20 17.31
N HIS A 669 19.87 23.35 16.51
CA HIS A 669 20.79 22.30 16.95
C HIS A 669 22.18 22.40 16.24
N PRO A 670 23.00 23.44 16.54
CA PRO A 670 24.25 23.72 15.84
C PRO A 670 25.44 22.80 16.18
#